data_AF-A0A9E3XHX9-F1
#
_entry.id   AF-A0A9E3XHX9-F1
#
_cell.length_a   1.000
_cell.length_b   1.000
_cell.length_c   1.000
_cell.angle_alpha   90.00
_cell.angle_beta   90.00
_cell.angle_gamma   90.00
#
_symmetry.space_group_name_H-M   'P 1'
#
loop_
_entity.id
_entity.type
_entity.pdbx_description
1 polymer ?
#
loop_
_entity_poly.entity_id
_entity_poly.type
_entity_poly.pdbx_seq_one_letter_code
_entity_poly.pdbx_strand_id
1 'polypeptide(L)'
;MPHILQSAEAAFTRLTEIFNYQPAGKILLMTADFSDYGSAGAITVPQNFIRLDIAPMELGYENIPYHDRIQWLLNHELVHIFINDQASTAESVSRSLFSRVAPAQDQPLSVCYSLLTNHSRYTPRWHQEGIAVFLETWLSGGFGRVLGNFDEMYFRTLAIEGKTPATAAELETGAVKESFLLGTLHYLYGARFMAYLAATDGADKLLAWFQIQPGQPSRSFAKKFGSIFGRELQDAWQDFMRSEIEFQQANIARLNAAPLTPSTPLQDNPLGWVTQPYLDAANSNIIFGYHRPHQLTALSAIDVKTHVMNDFGTLPTPSMIQIASTAYDPELQWLFYTTNNSKLFRDVHVRDLSSGTSRVLFHDARVGQLTVAPKTQELWGIRHAGGSAVLVYSAHPYHQLVPVMEFGYGDEIQHLAASPSGRFLAATLHQADGSQSVILADLDQLKKSGRFRYQTISNAGSPEFPSWSADESHLYWNAYTNGVSNIYRADRQSGQVEAMSHTLRGLFRPVYLSPDSLFAFEFSSEGFIPVIIPNRPAAHLPAIQYFGQKVVDRNPYLTRWTVQHNTSLQASSPAQPVAANYNSLAQLKVQSMLPVISGFQGRTVAGIYTHIADPLYVHDLTLEGGFSGFGQFAPGTQYHFKGRYEFRRKYSVEFSHNAASFYDLFNQRKAGFEGELLSLGHTRYWKFDEPHKITQTTRLSLYRGVKAIHDNTVALPQSDFASLETVINSRSLRRAIGSVDSEYGDTWALTMTALG
;
A
#
# COMPACT_ATOMS: atom_id res chain seq x y z
N MET A 1 5.03 20.65 -7.66
CA MET A 1 3.72 21.23 -7.31
C MET A 1 2.84 21.51 -8.53
N PRO A 2 3.33 22.17 -9.62
CA PRO A 2 2.52 22.37 -10.82
C PRO A 2 2.03 21.06 -11.46
N HIS A 3 2.91 20.06 -11.56
CA HIS A 3 2.56 18.74 -12.12
C HIS A 3 1.41 18.05 -11.38
N ILE A 4 1.48 17.96 -10.05
CA ILE A 4 0.45 17.32 -9.21
C ILE A 4 -0.93 17.97 -9.42
N LEU A 5 -0.99 19.30 -9.44
CA LEU A 5 -2.25 20.02 -9.65
C LEU A 5 -2.78 19.81 -11.06
N GLN A 6 -1.91 19.87 -12.08
CA GLN A 6 -2.29 19.59 -13.47
C GLN A 6 -2.83 18.17 -13.62
N SER A 7 -2.18 17.18 -13.02
CA SER A 7 -2.64 15.80 -13.05
C SER A 7 -4.00 15.61 -12.36
N ALA A 8 -4.22 16.32 -11.25
CA ALA A 8 -5.49 16.25 -10.52
C ALA A 8 -6.63 16.89 -11.33
N GLU A 9 -6.41 18.06 -11.92
CA GLU A 9 -7.39 18.75 -12.76
C GLU A 9 -7.72 17.97 -14.03
N ALA A 10 -6.72 17.34 -14.65
CA ALA A 10 -6.90 16.55 -15.86
C ALA A 10 -7.76 15.30 -15.58
N ALA A 11 -7.46 14.58 -14.50
CA ALA A 11 -8.27 13.44 -14.03
C ALA A 11 -9.67 13.89 -13.60
N PHE A 12 -9.79 14.99 -12.84
CA PHE A 12 -11.06 15.55 -12.37
C PHE A 12 -11.99 15.91 -13.53
N THR A 13 -11.45 16.59 -14.56
CA THR A 13 -12.21 16.97 -15.77
C THR A 13 -12.77 15.73 -16.45
N ARG A 14 -11.94 14.71 -16.67
CA ARG A 14 -12.36 13.48 -17.33
C ARG A 14 -13.39 12.70 -16.51
N LEU A 15 -13.20 12.60 -15.20
CA LEU A 15 -14.14 11.92 -14.30
C LEU A 15 -15.49 12.65 -14.22
N THR A 16 -15.50 13.99 -14.34
CA THR A 16 -16.73 14.78 -14.42
C THR A 16 -17.55 14.41 -15.64
N GLU A 17 -16.92 14.21 -16.79
CA GLU A 17 -17.58 13.73 -18.02
C GLU A 17 -18.11 12.30 -17.86
N ILE A 18 -17.28 11.39 -17.33
CA ILE A 18 -17.62 9.96 -17.18
C ILE A 18 -18.80 9.75 -16.22
N PHE A 19 -18.79 10.42 -15.07
CA PHE A 19 -19.83 10.26 -14.06
C PHE A 19 -21.01 11.23 -14.23
N ASN A 20 -20.90 12.22 -15.13
CA ASN A 20 -21.85 13.33 -15.23
C ASN A 20 -22.14 13.95 -13.85
N TYR A 21 -21.09 14.10 -13.05
CA TYR A 21 -21.15 14.54 -11.66
C TYR A 21 -19.93 15.39 -11.35
N GLN A 22 -20.12 16.48 -10.61
CA GLN A 22 -19.03 17.32 -10.14
C GLN A 22 -19.09 17.40 -8.60
N PRO A 23 -18.04 16.95 -7.88
CA PRO A 23 -17.95 17.15 -6.44
C PRO A 23 -18.12 18.62 -6.04
N ALA A 24 -19.06 18.92 -5.15
CA ALA A 24 -19.42 20.30 -4.80
C ALA A 24 -18.42 20.97 -3.83
N GLY A 25 -17.70 20.16 -3.03
CA GLY A 25 -16.71 20.63 -2.06
C GLY A 25 -15.29 20.62 -2.61
N LYS A 26 -14.41 21.44 -2.01
CA LYS A 26 -12.97 21.38 -2.31
C LYS A 26 -12.41 19.99 -2.00
N ILE A 27 -11.60 19.46 -2.91
CA ILE A 27 -10.78 18.27 -2.69
C ILE A 27 -9.45 18.73 -2.14
N LEU A 28 -9.07 18.21 -0.97
CA LEU A 28 -7.82 18.55 -0.32
C LEU A 28 -6.75 17.54 -0.72
N LEU A 29 -5.64 18.02 -1.28
CA LEU A 29 -4.50 17.20 -1.65
C LEU A 29 -3.36 17.43 -0.66
N MET A 30 -2.99 16.41 0.11
CA MET A 30 -1.83 16.44 1.01
C MET A 30 -0.69 15.60 0.41
N THR A 31 0.40 16.27 0.02
CA THR A 31 1.61 15.62 -0.45
C THR A 31 2.59 15.39 0.70
N ALA A 32 3.17 14.20 0.81
CA ALA A 32 4.08 13.82 1.88
C ALA A 32 5.34 13.12 1.35
N ASP A 33 6.47 13.37 2.01
CA ASP A 33 7.76 12.68 1.81
C ASP A 33 8.27 12.15 3.17
N PHE A 34 7.42 11.37 3.84
CA PHE A 34 7.69 10.86 5.20
C PHE A 34 8.25 9.43 5.22
N SER A 35 8.34 8.78 4.05
CA SER A 35 8.86 7.43 3.90
C SER A 35 9.32 7.14 2.48
N ASP A 36 10.12 6.09 2.30
CA ASP A 36 10.60 5.64 0.99
C ASP A 36 9.67 4.62 0.33
N TYR A 37 8.36 4.81 0.53
CA TYR A 37 7.30 3.95 0.01
C TYR A 37 6.22 4.82 -0.63
N GLY A 38 6.13 4.78 -1.96
CA GLY A 38 5.12 5.51 -2.73
C GLY A 38 3.74 4.88 -2.59
N SER A 39 2.76 5.70 -2.20
CA SER A 39 1.37 5.27 -2.06
C SER A 39 0.41 6.46 -2.11
N ALA A 40 -0.88 6.18 -2.27
CA ALA A 40 -1.90 7.20 -2.13
C ALA A 40 -3.12 6.64 -1.40
N GLY A 41 -4.00 7.53 -0.98
CA GLY A 41 -5.28 7.13 -0.41
C GLY A 41 -6.27 8.29 -0.32
N ALA A 42 -7.51 8.01 -0.71
CA ALA A 42 -8.63 8.92 -0.66
C ALA A 42 -9.60 8.60 0.49
N ILE A 43 -10.13 9.65 1.11
CA ILE A 43 -11.29 9.61 1.98
C ILE A 43 -12.29 10.69 1.55
N THR A 44 -13.57 10.42 1.80
CA THR A 44 -14.67 11.37 1.56
C THR A 44 -15.42 11.74 2.84
N VAL A 45 -15.03 11.16 3.97
CA VAL A 45 -15.64 11.40 5.28
C VAL A 45 -14.52 11.77 6.27
N PRO A 46 -14.60 12.92 6.95
CA PRO A 46 -15.69 13.90 6.89
C PRO A 46 -15.66 14.84 5.66
N GLN A 47 -14.58 14.80 4.88
CA GLN A 47 -14.43 15.62 3.68
C GLN A 47 -13.60 14.93 2.61
N ASN A 48 -13.64 15.45 1.38
CA ASN A 48 -12.84 14.96 0.27
C ASN A 48 -11.36 15.29 0.52
N PHE A 49 -10.56 14.26 0.73
CA PHE A 49 -9.15 14.39 1.05
C PHE A 49 -8.38 13.25 0.40
N ILE A 50 -7.29 13.59 -0.29
CA ILE A 50 -6.36 12.63 -0.88
C ILE A 50 -4.99 12.88 -0.26
N ARG A 51 -4.38 11.83 0.26
CA ARG A 51 -2.96 11.81 0.62
C ARG A 51 -2.17 11.21 -0.53
N LEU A 52 -1.06 11.85 -0.88
CA LEU A 52 -0.09 11.39 -1.88
C LEU A 52 1.30 11.30 -1.23
N ASP A 53 1.82 10.09 -1.06
CA ASP A 53 3.22 9.88 -0.70
C ASP A 53 4.07 9.90 -1.98
N ILE A 54 4.95 10.90 -2.12
CA ILE A 54 5.58 11.27 -3.40
C ILE A 54 6.80 10.39 -3.77
N ALA A 55 7.18 9.48 -2.88
CA ALA A 55 8.25 8.53 -3.14
C ALA A 55 7.88 7.60 -4.32
N PRO A 56 8.87 7.02 -5.02
CA PRO A 56 8.63 5.99 -6.03
C PRO A 56 7.78 4.84 -5.53
N MET A 57 6.96 4.28 -6.42
CA MET A 57 6.13 3.13 -6.12
C MET A 57 6.98 1.85 -6.03
N GLU A 58 6.46 0.85 -5.31
CA GLU A 58 7.08 -0.47 -5.28
C GLU A 58 6.79 -1.22 -6.58
N LEU A 59 7.74 -1.17 -7.52
CA LEU A 59 7.69 -1.83 -8.81
C LEU A 59 8.20 -3.29 -8.75
N GLY A 60 7.92 -4.05 -9.82
CA GLY A 60 8.37 -5.42 -10.04
C GLY A 60 7.22 -6.41 -10.26
N TYR A 61 7.48 -7.47 -11.03
CA TYR A 61 6.50 -8.47 -11.45
C TYR A 61 5.37 -7.87 -12.31
N GLU A 62 5.54 -6.67 -12.88
CA GLU A 62 4.51 -5.94 -13.64
C GLU A 62 3.16 -5.83 -12.91
N ASN A 63 3.20 -5.75 -11.59
CA ASN A 63 2.00 -5.68 -10.73
C ASN A 63 1.30 -4.30 -10.81
N ILE A 64 2.05 -3.25 -11.14
CA ILE A 64 1.58 -1.87 -11.25
C ILE A 64 2.19 -1.27 -12.54
N PRO A 65 1.63 -1.58 -13.72
CA PRO A 65 2.05 -0.92 -14.95
C PRO A 65 1.53 0.53 -14.94
N TYR A 66 2.43 1.49 -15.04
CA TYR A 66 2.09 2.92 -15.13
C TYR A 66 3.01 3.66 -16.10
N HIS A 67 2.56 4.83 -16.57
CA HIS A 67 3.38 5.77 -17.35
C HIS A 67 3.95 6.87 -16.43
N ASP A 68 3.07 7.71 -15.89
CA ASP A 68 3.37 8.76 -14.92
C ASP A 68 2.74 8.37 -13.58
N ARG A 69 3.58 8.15 -12.56
CA ARG A 69 3.11 7.67 -11.26
C ARG A 69 2.11 8.60 -10.59
N ILE A 70 2.25 9.93 -10.72
CA ILE A 70 1.35 10.89 -10.07
C ILE A 70 0.03 10.95 -10.81
N GLN A 71 0.07 10.98 -12.14
CA GLN A 71 -1.15 10.92 -12.93
C GLN A 71 -1.90 9.63 -12.66
N TRP A 72 -1.20 8.50 -12.62
CA TRP A 72 -1.77 7.18 -12.35
C TRP A 72 -2.41 7.11 -10.95
N LEU A 73 -1.70 7.56 -9.90
CA LEU A 73 -2.25 7.61 -8.54
C LEU A 73 -3.48 8.51 -8.46
N LEU A 74 -3.46 9.69 -9.11
CA LEU A 74 -4.61 10.60 -9.11
C LEU A 74 -5.77 10.07 -9.95
N ASN A 75 -5.52 9.37 -11.06
CA ASN A 75 -6.54 8.66 -11.82
C ASN A 75 -7.27 7.64 -10.95
N HIS A 76 -6.55 6.92 -10.07
CA HIS A 76 -7.13 5.96 -9.12
C HIS A 76 -7.86 6.67 -7.97
N GLU A 77 -7.18 7.54 -7.23
CA GLU A 77 -7.72 8.12 -5.99
C GLU A 77 -8.90 9.07 -6.22
N LEU A 78 -8.95 9.77 -7.35
CA LEU A 78 -10.10 10.61 -7.65
C LEU A 78 -11.35 9.79 -7.95
N VAL A 79 -11.23 8.55 -8.45
CA VAL A 79 -12.41 7.67 -8.62
C VAL A 79 -13.11 7.47 -7.28
N HIS A 80 -12.35 7.21 -6.21
CA HIS A 80 -12.90 7.09 -4.85
C HIS A 80 -13.64 8.34 -4.41
N ILE A 81 -13.16 9.54 -4.77
CA ILE A 81 -13.88 10.79 -4.48
C ILE A 81 -15.18 10.83 -5.28
N PHE A 82 -15.16 10.57 -6.58
CA PHE A 82 -16.35 10.67 -7.43
C PHE A 82 -17.45 9.68 -7.03
N ILE A 83 -17.11 8.43 -6.72
CA ILE A 83 -18.12 7.41 -6.35
C ILE A 83 -18.65 7.57 -4.92
N ASN A 84 -17.87 8.15 -4.01
CA ASN A 84 -18.25 8.31 -2.60
C ASN A 84 -18.72 9.73 -2.22
N ASP A 85 -18.51 10.73 -3.07
CA ASP A 85 -19.01 12.10 -2.85
C ASP A 85 -20.42 12.29 -3.41
N GLN A 86 -20.84 11.49 -4.38
CA GLN A 86 -22.23 11.48 -4.85
C GLN A 86 -23.22 11.26 -3.70
N ALA A 87 -24.43 11.79 -3.84
CA ALA A 87 -25.46 11.74 -2.81
C ALA A 87 -26.86 11.57 -3.42
N SER A 88 -27.64 10.68 -2.82
CA SER A 88 -29.10 10.66 -2.98
C SER A 88 -29.74 11.87 -2.30
N THR A 89 -31.02 12.14 -2.58
CA THR A 89 -31.75 13.25 -1.94
C THR A 89 -31.73 13.16 -0.41
N ALA A 90 -31.86 11.94 0.14
CA ALA A 90 -31.80 11.71 1.58
C ALA A 90 -30.41 12.06 2.15
N GLU A 91 -29.34 11.58 1.52
CA GLU A 91 -27.97 11.89 1.94
C GLU A 91 -27.67 13.38 1.82
N SER A 92 -28.11 14.07 0.76
CA SER A 92 -27.93 15.52 0.62
C SER A 92 -28.59 16.30 1.76
N VAL A 93 -29.83 15.94 2.12
CA VAL A 93 -30.52 16.56 3.27
C VAL A 93 -29.79 16.23 4.57
N SER A 94 -29.42 14.98 4.80
CA SER A 94 -28.69 14.58 6.01
C SER A 94 -27.33 15.29 6.13
N ARG A 95 -26.57 15.41 5.04
CA ARG A 95 -25.29 16.15 4.99
C ARG A 95 -25.47 17.63 5.30
N SER A 96 -26.59 18.24 4.91
CA SER A 96 -26.87 19.64 5.22
C SER A 96 -27.13 19.89 6.72
N LEU A 97 -27.61 18.87 7.44
CA LEU A 97 -27.90 18.95 8.87
C LEU A 97 -26.71 18.53 9.73
N PHE A 98 -26.00 17.48 9.32
CA PHE A 98 -25.03 16.78 10.16
C PHE A 98 -23.59 16.79 9.61
N SER A 99 -23.36 17.39 8.43
CA SER A 99 -22.14 17.19 7.62
C SER A 99 -21.95 15.72 7.21
N ARG A 100 -20.79 15.36 6.64
CA ARG A 100 -20.44 13.95 6.42
C ARG A 100 -19.82 13.41 7.69
N VAL A 101 -20.55 12.53 8.37
CA VAL A 101 -20.24 12.17 9.74
C VAL A 101 -19.20 11.05 9.77
N ALA A 102 -18.05 11.30 10.41
CA ALA A 102 -17.08 10.25 10.69
C ALA A 102 -17.52 9.42 11.92
N PRO A 103 -17.42 8.08 11.89
CA PRO A 103 -17.65 7.27 13.07
C PRO A 103 -16.67 7.60 14.20
N ALA A 104 -17.20 7.81 15.40
CA ALA A 104 -16.46 8.12 16.61
C ALA A 104 -16.66 7.02 17.66
N GLN A 105 -15.58 6.54 18.28
CA GLN A 105 -15.64 5.43 19.23
C GLN A 105 -16.34 5.80 20.54
N ASP A 106 -16.20 7.04 21.00
CA ASP A 106 -16.89 7.56 22.18
C ASP A 106 -18.37 7.85 21.91
N GLN A 107 -18.78 7.94 20.65
CA GLN A 107 -20.15 8.16 20.21
C GLN A 107 -20.57 7.11 19.15
N PRO A 108 -20.87 5.85 19.52
CA PRO A 108 -21.19 4.80 18.54
C PRO A 108 -22.41 5.06 17.65
N LEU A 109 -23.37 5.91 18.07
CA LEU A 109 -24.51 6.28 17.21
C LEU A 109 -24.09 7.05 15.96
N SER A 110 -22.91 7.69 15.97
CA SER A 110 -22.29 8.31 14.80
C SER A 110 -22.18 7.36 13.60
N VAL A 111 -22.11 6.04 13.80
CA VAL A 111 -22.13 5.04 12.71
C VAL A 111 -23.42 5.13 11.91
N CYS A 112 -24.58 5.27 12.57
CA CYS A 112 -25.86 5.39 11.89
C CYS A 112 -25.91 6.69 11.06
N TYR A 113 -25.47 7.81 11.64
CA TYR A 113 -25.38 9.08 10.93
C TYR A 113 -24.38 9.02 9.77
N SER A 114 -23.29 8.28 9.93
CA SER A 114 -22.30 8.08 8.87
C SER A 114 -22.89 7.33 7.68
N LEU A 115 -23.64 6.25 7.92
CA LEU A 115 -24.37 5.52 6.87
C LEU A 115 -25.46 6.38 6.23
N LEU A 116 -26.13 7.25 7.00
CA LEU A 116 -27.15 8.18 6.49
C LEU A 116 -26.56 9.32 5.65
N THR A 117 -25.32 9.72 5.94
CA THR A 117 -24.67 10.85 5.27
C THR A 117 -23.72 10.42 4.17
N ASN A 118 -23.22 9.19 4.16
CA ASN A 118 -22.37 8.69 3.08
C ASN A 118 -22.41 7.16 2.97
N HIS A 119 -23.49 6.62 2.38
CA HIS A 119 -23.68 5.18 2.29
C HIS A 119 -22.65 4.50 1.37
N SER A 120 -22.32 5.13 0.22
CA SER A 120 -21.38 4.56 -0.77
C SER A 120 -20.01 4.27 -0.19
N ARG A 121 -19.51 5.10 0.73
CA ARG A 121 -18.19 4.90 1.38
C ARG A 121 -18.04 3.53 2.04
N TYR A 122 -19.15 2.93 2.47
CA TYR A 122 -19.22 1.69 3.24
C TYR A 122 -19.56 0.44 2.41
N THR A 123 -19.43 0.49 1.08
CA THR A 123 -19.47 -0.73 0.26
C THR A 123 -18.20 -1.58 0.45
N PRO A 124 -18.22 -2.88 0.10
CA PRO A 124 -17.03 -3.74 0.18
C PRO A 124 -15.79 -3.14 -0.48
N ARG A 125 -14.60 -3.49 0.01
CA ARG A 125 -13.35 -2.90 -0.48
C ARG A 125 -13.02 -3.35 -1.89
N TRP A 126 -13.30 -4.60 -2.27
CA TRP A 126 -13.13 -5.06 -3.67
C TRP A 126 -14.00 -4.26 -4.65
N HIS A 127 -15.16 -3.76 -4.23
CA HIS A 127 -16.06 -2.96 -5.05
C HIS A 127 -15.47 -1.56 -5.30
N GLN A 128 -14.91 -0.95 -4.24
CA GLN A 128 -14.25 0.36 -4.30
C GLN A 128 -12.95 0.32 -5.11
N GLU A 129 -12.04 -0.59 -4.76
CA GLU A 129 -10.76 -0.71 -5.45
C GLU A 129 -10.95 -1.21 -6.89
N GLY A 130 -11.91 -2.10 -7.13
CA GLY A 130 -12.15 -2.68 -8.45
C GLY A 130 -12.55 -1.66 -9.51
N ILE A 131 -13.45 -0.71 -9.19
CA ILE A 131 -13.82 0.35 -10.14
C ILE A 131 -12.69 1.38 -10.32
N ALA A 132 -11.94 1.66 -9.26
CA ALA A 132 -10.79 2.57 -9.32
C ALA A 132 -9.71 2.01 -10.25
N VAL A 133 -9.36 0.72 -10.11
CA VAL A 133 -8.44 0.02 -11.03
C VAL A 133 -8.98 0.00 -12.45
N PHE A 134 -10.27 -0.31 -12.63
CA PHE A 134 -10.88 -0.36 -13.96
C PHE A 134 -10.77 0.98 -14.68
N LEU A 135 -11.10 2.09 -14.00
CA LEU A 135 -11.00 3.43 -14.57
C LEU A 135 -9.55 3.88 -14.73
N GLU A 136 -8.67 3.60 -13.76
CA GLU A 136 -7.24 3.87 -13.84
C GLU A 136 -6.62 3.34 -15.14
N THR A 137 -6.93 2.09 -15.54
CA THR A 137 -6.41 1.53 -16.80
C THR A 137 -6.78 2.39 -18.00
N TRP A 138 -8.05 2.78 -18.14
CA TRP A 138 -8.52 3.51 -19.32
C TRP A 138 -8.13 4.99 -19.30
N LEU A 139 -8.14 5.61 -18.11
CA LEU A 139 -7.65 6.97 -17.88
C LEU A 139 -6.14 7.07 -18.16
N SER A 140 -5.39 5.98 -17.96
CA SER A 140 -3.95 5.89 -18.22
C SER A 140 -3.61 5.34 -19.61
N GLY A 141 -4.58 5.30 -20.55
CA GLY A 141 -4.31 4.92 -21.94
C GLY A 141 -4.07 3.43 -22.17
N GLY A 142 -4.54 2.58 -21.26
CA GLY A 142 -4.31 1.14 -21.28
C GLY A 142 -3.14 0.69 -20.41
N PHE A 143 -2.30 1.61 -19.93
CA PHE A 143 -1.24 1.34 -18.95
C PHE A 143 -1.84 1.22 -17.54
N GLY A 144 -2.48 0.10 -17.26
CA GLY A 144 -3.02 -0.21 -15.93
C GLY A 144 -3.42 -1.68 -15.80
N ARG A 145 -3.83 -2.08 -14.60
CA ARG A 145 -3.87 -3.49 -14.17
C ARG A 145 -4.90 -4.37 -14.90
N VAL A 146 -5.98 -3.82 -15.47
CA VAL A 146 -6.95 -4.61 -16.27
C VAL A 146 -6.30 -5.26 -17.52
N LEU A 147 -5.22 -4.67 -18.03
CA LEU A 147 -4.41 -5.19 -19.14
C LEU A 147 -3.04 -5.70 -18.66
N GLY A 148 -2.87 -5.95 -17.36
CA GLY A 148 -1.60 -6.32 -16.75
C GLY A 148 -1.29 -7.82 -16.87
N ASN A 149 0.00 -8.14 -17.00
CA ASN A 149 0.49 -9.52 -17.04
C ASN A 149 0.36 -10.24 -15.70
N PHE A 150 0.47 -9.52 -14.58
CA PHE A 150 0.36 -10.09 -13.25
C PHE A 150 -1.04 -10.68 -12.98
N ASP A 151 -2.11 -9.98 -13.36
CA ASP A 151 -3.48 -10.46 -13.24
C ASP A 151 -3.71 -11.74 -14.05
N GLU A 152 -3.27 -11.77 -15.32
CA GLU A 152 -3.36 -12.98 -16.15
C GLU A 152 -2.56 -14.14 -15.55
N MET A 153 -1.37 -13.87 -15.03
CA MET A 153 -0.54 -14.86 -14.36
C MET A 153 -1.24 -15.44 -13.12
N TYR A 154 -1.82 -14.59 -12.28
CA TYR A 154 -2.49 -15.01 -11.04
C TYR A 154 -3.68 -15.94 -11.31
N PHE A 155 -4.64 -15.51 -12.14
CA PHE A 155 -5.83 -16.32 -12.44
C PHE A 155 -5.47 -17.59 -13.23
N ARG A 156 -4.49 -17.52 -14.14
CA ARG A 156 -4.01 -18.72 -14.82
C ARG A 156 -3.38 -19.72 -13.85
N THR A 157 -2.63 -19.24 -12.87
CA THR A 157 -2.01 -20.09 -11.86
C THR A 157 -3.05 -20.77 -10.97
N LEU A 158 -4.13 -20.07 -10.59
CA LEU A 158 -5.27 -20.69 -9.90
C LEU A 158 -5.89 -21.84 -10.72
N ALA A 159 -6.07 -21.64 -12.03
CA ALA A 159 -6.59 -22.67 -12.92
C ALA A 159 -5.63 -23.87 -13.07
N ILE A 160 -4.32 -23.63 -13.13
CA ILE A 160 -3.29 -24.70 -13.16
C ILE A 160 -3.32 -25.52 -11.87
N GLU A 161 -3.48 -24.87 -10.72
CA GLU A 161 -3.51 -25.52 -9.41
C GLU A 161 -4.88 -26.12 -9.06
N GLY A 162 -5.89 -25.95 -9.92
CA GLY A 162 -7.26 -26.43 -9.65
C GLY A 162 -7.92 -25.75 -8.45
N LYS A 163 -7.46 -24.56 -8.06
CA LYS A 163 -8.02 -23.81 -6.93
C LYS A 163 -9.28 -23.08 -7.36
N THR A 164 -10.29 -23.10 -6.48
CA THR A 164 -11.50 -22.31 -6.67
C THR A 164 -11.18 -20.84 -6.35
N PRO A 165 -11.51 -19.89 -7.24
CA PRO A 165 -11.34 -18.47 -6.93
C PRO A 165 -12.16 -18.06 -5.70
N ALA A 166 -11.69 -17.04 -4.97
CA ALA A 166 -12.36 -16.55 -3.76
C ALA A 166 -13.74 -15.93 -4.06
N THR A 167 -14.69 -16.16 -3.17
CA THR A 167 -15.99 -15.49 -3.18
C THR A 167 -15.86 -14.04 -2.71
N ALA A 168 -16.81 -13.19 -3.11
CA ALA A 168 -16.86 -11.80 -2.66
C ALA A 168 -16.92 -11.64 -1.13
N ALA A 169 -17.49 -12.61 -0.41
CA ALA A 169 -17.55 -12.61 1.04
C ALA A 169 -16.21 -12.99 1.69
N GLU A 170 -15.50 -13.99 1.17
CA GLU A 170 -14.19 -14.42 1.69
C GLU A 170 -13.13 -13.31 1.59
N LEU A 171 -13.22 -12.46 0.56
CA LEU A 171 -12.36 -11.28 0.42
C LEU A 171 -12.51 -10.30 1.60
N GLU A 172 -13.70 -10.16 2.17
CA GLU A 172 -13.95 -9.22 3.28
C GLU A 172 -13.74 -9.86 4.67
N THR A 173 -13.82 -11.19 4.79
CA THR A 173 -13.83 -11.89 6.09
C THR A 173 -12.50 -12.53 6.49
N GLY A 174 -11.62 -12.91 5.56
CA GLY A 174 -10.37 -13.57 5.95
C GLY A 174 -9.32 -13.83 4.87
N ALA A 175 -9.70 -14.09 3.62
CA ALA A 175 -8.75 -14.52 2.56
C ALA A 175 -7.59 -13.53 2.36
N VAL A 176 -7.87 -12.24 2.51
CA VAL A 176 -6.89 -11.14 2.42
C VAL A 176 -5.84 -11.20 3.54
N LYS A 177 -6.24 -11.56 4.76
CA LYS A 177 -5.36 -11.52 5.93
C LYS A 177 -4.34 -12.66 5.93
N GLU A 178 -4.73 -13.79 5.35
CA GLU A 178 -3.92 -15.01 5.26
C GLU A 178 -3.13 -15.14 3.95
N SER A 179 -3.30 -14.21 3.01
CA SER A 179 -2.59 -14.24 1.73
C SER A 179 -1.29 -13.43 1.76
N PHE A 180 -0.25 -13.94 1.10
CA PHE A 180 0.97 -13.17 0.85
C PHE A 180 0.71 -11.91 -0.02
N LEU A 181 -0.38 -11.90 -0.80
CA LEU A 181 -0.80 -10.76 -1.60
C LEU A 181 -1.47 -9.64 -0.77
N LEU A 182 -1.83 -9.92 0.50
CA LEU A 182 -2.46 -8.97 1.41
C LEU A 182 -3.62 -8.21 0.73
N GLY A 183 -3.66 -6.88 0.87
CA GLY A 183 -4.69 -6.02 0.31
C GLY A 183 -4.83 -6.09 -1.21
N THR A 184 -3.81 -6.57 -1.94
CA THR A 184 -3.78 -6.68 -3.41
C THR A 184 -4.91 -7.56 -3.95
N LEU A 185 -5.38 -8.54 -3.16
CA LEU A 185 -6.52 -9.38 -3.56
C LEU A 185 -7.80 -8.60 -3.87
N HIS A 186 -8.07 -7.49 -3.16
CA HIS A 186 -9.24 -6.65 -3.46
C HIS A 186 -9.14 -6.00 -4.84
N TYR A 187 -7.92 -5.61 -5.24
CA TYR A 187 -7.66 -5.00 -6.53
C TYR A 187 -7.76 -6.04 -7.64
N LEU A 188 -7.12 -7.21 -7.48
CA LEU A 188 -7.14 -8.30 -8.46
C LEU A 188 -8.56 -8.79 -8.74
N TYR A 189 -9.28 -9.24 -7.71
CA TYR A 189 -10.63 -9.77 -7.89
C TYR A 189 -11.63 -8.68 -8.25
N GLY A 190 -11.53 -7.51 -7.62
CA GLY A 190 -12.40 -6.38 -7.90
C GLY A 190 -12.28 -5.93 -9.36
N ALA A 191 -11.07 -5.66 -9.83
CA ALA A 191 -10.83 -5.21 -11.20
C ALA A 191 -11.23 -6.26 -12.22
N ARG A 192 -10.91 -7.54 -11.96
CA ARG A 192 -11.29 -8.64 -12.85
C ARG A 192 -12.79 -8.83 -12.94
N PHE A 193 -13.50 -8.69 -11.82
CA PHE A 193 -14.97 -8.71 -11.82
C PHE A 193 -15.56 -7.52 -12.59
N MET A 194 -15.01 -6.30 -12.43
CA MET A 194 -15.45 -5.14 -13.23
C MET A 194 -15.19 -5.36 -14.73
N ALA A 195 -14.03 -5.92 -15.09
CA ALA A 195 -13.71 -6.29 -16.47
C ALA A 195 -14.70 -7.34 -17.01
N TYR A 196 -15.05 -8.35 -16.21
CA TYR A 196 -16.05 -9.35 -16.58
C TYR A 196 -17.42 -8.73 -16.86
N LEU A 197 -17.91 -7.87 -15.98
CA LEU A 197 -19.18 -7.16 -16.18
C LEU A 197 -19.13 -6.27 -17.44
N ALA A 198 -18.03 -5.54 -17.65
CA ALA A 198 -17.87 -4.69 -18.83
C ALA A 198 -17.82 -5.51 -20.14
N ALA A 199 -17.15 -6.67 -20.13
CA ALA A 199 -17.05 -7.55 -21.30
C ALA A 199 -18.38 -8.28 -21.62
N THR A 200 -19.18 -8.60 -20.60
CA THR A 200 -20.45 -9.35 -20.77
C THR A 200 -21.66 -8.45 -20.97
N ASP A 201 -21.81 -7.42 -20.13
CA ASP A 201 -23.00 -6.58 -20.08
C ASP A 201 -22.81 -5.18 -20.68
N GLY A 202 -21.57 -4.73 -20.81
CA GLY A 202 -21.21 -3.37 -21.25
C GLY A 202 -20.73 -2.47 -20.11
N ALA A 203 -19.77 -1.60 -20.40
CA ALA A 203 -19.18 -0.69 -19.42
C ALA A 203 -20.15 0.44 -18.99
N ASP A 204 -21.17 0.74 -19.78
CA ASP A 204 -22.27 1.65 -19.45
C ASP A 204 -23.09 1.15 -18.25
N LYS A 205 -23.47 -0.14 -18.24
CA LYS A 205 -24.16 -0.76 -17.09
C LYS A 205 -23.27 -0.82 -15.86
N LEU A 206 -21.98 -1.11 -16.04
CA LEU A 206 -20.99 -1.04 -14.97
C LEU A 206 -20.97 0.35 -14.34
N LEU A 207 -20.82 1.41 -15.12
CA LEU A 207 -20.83 2.78 -14.59
C LEU A 207 -22.15 3.16 -13.92
N ALA A 208 -23.29 2.74 -14.47
CA ALA A 208 -24.60 2.98 -13.86
C ALA A 208 -24.70 2.40 -12.44
N TRP A 209 -23.96 1.31 -12.14
CA TRP A 209 -23.90 0.75 -10.79
C TRP A 209 -23.22 1.67 -9.78
N PHE A 210 -22.28 2.50 -10.22
CA PHE A 210 -21.54 3.47 -9.38
C PHE A 210 -22.12 4.89 -9.40
N GLN A 211 -23.02 5.21 -10.33
CA GLN A 211 -23.67 6.54 -10.43
C GLN A 211 -24.91 6.66 -9.55
N ILE A 212 -25.04 7.72 -8.76
CA ILE A 212 -26.27 8.03 -7.99
C ILE A 212 -26.99 9.18 -8.67
N GLN A 213 -28.20 8.94 -9.15
CA GLN A 213 -29.00 9.99 -9.79
C GLN A 213 -29.82 10.78 -8.74
N PRO A 214 -29.99 12.10 -8.92
CA PRO A 214 -30.89 12.90 -8.10
C PRO A 214 -32.31 12.32 -8.09
N GLY A 215 -32.91 12.16 -6.91
CA GLY A 215 -34.25 11.57 -6.76
C GLY A 215 -34.32 10.05 -6.69
N GLN A 216 -33.20 9.32 -6.86
CA GLN A 216 -33.20 7.87 -6.60
C GLN A 216 -33.27 7.57 -5.10
N PRO A 217 -34.08 6.59 -4.67
CA PRO A 217 -34.10 6.15 -3.28
C PRO A 217 -32.78 5.49 -2.93
N SER A 218 -32.34 5.65 -1.67
CA SER A 218 -31.18 4.93 -1.16
C SER A 218 -31.44 3.41 -1.24
N ARG A 219 -30.55 2.69 -1.92
CA ARG A 219 -30.58 1.23 -2.08
C ARG A 219 -29.21 0.68 -1.72
N SER A 220 -29.19 -0.53 -1.14
CA SER A 220 -27.92 -1.24 -0.99
C SER A 220 -27.29 -1.49 -2.37
N PHE A 221 -25.95 -1.51 -2.42
CA PHE A 221 -25.21 -1.70 -3.67
C PHE A 221 -25.61 -3.01 -4.38
N ALA A 222 -25.88 -4.09 -3.64
CA ALA A 222 -26.35 -5.36 -4.19
C ALA A 222 -27.78 -5.28 -4.79
N LYS A 223 -28.72 -4.58 -4.14
CA LYS A 223 -30.06 -4.38 -4.73
C LYS A 223 -30.01 -3.50 -5.98
N LYS A 224 -29.13 -2.50 -5.98
CA LYS A 224 -28.88 -1.66 -7.16
C LYS A 224 -28.31 -2.49 -8.30
N PHE A 225 -27.34 -3.37 -8.02
CA PHE A 225 -26.79 -4.33 -8.98
C PHE A 225 -27.91 -5.14 -9.65
N GLY A 226 -28.77 -5.78 -8.86
CA GLY A 226 -29.87 -6.59 -9.39
C GLY A 226 -30.81 -5.82 -10.31
N SER A 227 -31.09 -4.55 -10.01
CA SER A 227 -31.94 -3.71 -10.87
C SER A 227 -31.31 -3.30 -12.20
N ILE A 228 -29.98 -3.31 -12.31
CA ILE A 228 -29.24 -2.90 -13.51
C ILE A 228 -28.92 -4.11 -14.40
N PHE A 229 -28.45 -5.19 -13.77
CA PHE A 229 -27.96 -6.39 -14.45
C PHE A 229 -29.04 -7.47 -14.63
N GLY A 230 -30.18 -7.36 -13.92
CA GLY A 230 -31.26 -8.34 -13.99
C GLY A 230 -30.95 -9.69 -13.35
N ARG A 231 -29.84 -9.79 -12.59
CA ARG A 231 -29.40 -10.98 -11.86
C ARG A 231 -28.80 -10.62 -10.51
N GLU A 232 -28.80 -11.54 -9.56
CA GLU A 232 -28.22 -11.28 -8.25
C GLU A 232 -26.69 -11.15 -8.31
N LEU A 233 -26.11 -10.36 -7.40
CA LEU A 233 -24.66 -10.14 -7.36
C LEU A 233 -23.88 -11.44 -7.11
N GLN A 234 -24.43 -12.31 -6.26
CA GLN A 234 -23.80 -13.59 -5.93
C GLN A 234 -23.74 -14.52 -7.15
N ASP A 235 -24.83 -14.61 -7.91
CA ASP A 235 -24.89 -15.40 -9.15
C ASP A 235 -23.90 -14.85 -10.18
N ALA A 236 -23.87 -13.53 -10.38
CA ALA A 236 -22.93 -12.89 -11.29
C ALA A 236 -21.46 -13.15 -10.91
N TRP A 237 -21.15 -13.18 -9.61
CA TRP A 237 -19.82 -13.51 -9.11
C TRP A 237 -19.46 -14.99 -9.38
N GLN A 238 -20.40 -15.91 -9.18
CA GLN A 238 -20.19 -17.32 -9.49
C GLN A 238 -19.96 -17.55 -10.99
N ASP A 239 -20.73 -16.87 -11.84
CA ASP A 239 -20.55 -16.92 -13.29
C ASP A 239 -19.19 -16.36 -13.71
N PHE A 240 -18.75 -15.25 -13.08
CA PHE A 240 -17.41 -14.70 -13.25
C PHE A 240 -16.34 -15.75 -12.93
N MET A 241 -16.39 -16.37 -11.76
CA MET A 241 -15.37 -17.35 -11.35
C MET A 241 -15.28 -18.52 -12.34
N ARG A 242 -16.42 -19.03 -12.79
CA ARG A 242 -16.47 -20.11 -13.79
C ARG A 242 -15.89 -19.65 -15.13
N SER A 243 -16.32 -18.49 -15.63
CA SER A 243 -15.85 -17.93 -16.90
C SER A 243 -14.35 -17.61 -16.88
N GLU A 244 -13.80 -17.20 -15.74
CA GLU A 244 -12.38 -16.91 -15.59
C GLU A 244 -11.56 -18.19 -15.72
N ILE A 245 -11.95 -19.27 -15.04
CA ILE A 245 -11.29 -20.56 -15.14
C ILE A 245 -11.34 -21.11 -16.57
N GLU A 246 -12.50 -21.05 -17.23
CA GLU A 246 -12.65 -21.47 -18.63
C GLU A 246 -11.74 -20.64 -19.57
N PHE A 247 -11.67 -19.32 -19.36
CA PHE A 247 -10.81 -18.44 -20.14
C PHE A 247 -9.33 -18.81 -19.98
N GLN A 248 -8.89 -19.06 -18.74
CA GLN A 248 -7.49 -19.40 -18.48
C GLN A 248 -7.13 -20.81 -18.94
N GLN A 249 -8.06 -21.77 -18.89
CA GLN A 249 -7.86 -23.10 -19.49
C GLN A 249 -7.56 -23.01 -20.99
N ALA A 250 -8.20 -22.09 -21.71
CA ALA A 250 -7.88 -21.85 -23.13
C ALA A 250 -6.46 -21.27 -23.29
N ASN A 251 -6.02 -20.36 -22.42
CA ASN A 251 -4.64 -19.86 -22.42
C ASN A 251 -3.61 -20.95 -22.08
N ILE A 252 -3.91 -21.82 -21.12
CA ILE A 252 -3.07 -22.99 -20.79
C ILE A 252 -2.94 -23.91 -22.00
N ALA A 253 -4.04 -24.18 -22.72
CA ALA A 253 -4.00 -24.98 -23.94
C ALA A 253 -3.13 -24.35 -25.04
N ARG A 254 -3.16 -23.01 -25.21
CA ARG A 254 -2.28 -22.30 -26.15
C ARG A 254 -0.81 -22.46 -25.78
N LEU A 255 -0.46 -22.28 -24.50
CA LEU A 255 0.91 -22.42 -24.03
C LEU A 255 1.41 -23.87 -24.18
N ASN A 256 0.56 -24.87 -23.95
CA ASN A 256 0.88 -26.28 -24.14
C ASN A 256 1.06 -26.70 -25.62
N ALA A 257 0.80 -25.80 -26.59
CA ALA A 257 1.10 -26.07 -28.00
C ALA A 257 2.61 -26.07 -28.31
N ALA A 258 3.47 -25.68 -27.35
CA ALA A 258 4.92 -25.78 -27.43
C ALA A 258 5.52 -26.51 -26.22
N PRO A 259 6.68 -27.18 -26.35
CA PRO A 259 7.33 -27.87 -25.25
C PRO A 259 7.70 -26.90 -24.10
N LEU A 260 7.25 -27.23 -22.89
CA LEU A 260 7.58 -26.46 -21.68
C LEU A 260 9.04 -26.69 -21.27
N THR A 261 9.66 -25.66 -20.70
CA THR A 261 10.96 -25.79 -20.04
C THR A 261 10.80 -26.60 -18.75
N PRO A 262 11.55 -27.70 -18.56
CA PRO A 262 11.54 -28.43 -17.30
C PRO A 262 11.99 -27.54 -16.14
N SER A 263 11.26 -27.58 -15.02
CA SER A 263 11.61 -26.91 -13.76
C SER A 263 11.69 -27.94 -12.63
N THR A 264 12.75 -27.87 -11.83
CA THR A 264 12.94 -28.71 -10.66
C THR A 264 12.83 -27.87 -9.39
N PRO A 265 11.79 -28.05 -8.55
CA PRO A 265 11.64 -27.30 -7.32
C PRO A 265 12.71 -27.70 -6.29
N LEU A 266 13.19 -26.70 -5.54
CA LEU A 266 14.11 -26.88 -4.41
C LEU A 266 13.37 -26.91 -3.06
N GLN A 267 12.09 -26.53 -3.03
CA GLN A 267 11.22 -26.57 -1.87
C GLN A 267 9.80 -26.92 -2.30
N ASP A 268 9.07 -27.63 -1.43
CA ASP A 268 7.66 -27.93 -1.67
C ASP A 268 6.75 -26.77 -1.24
N ASN A 269 7.16 -26.01 -0.23
CA ASN A 269 6.35 -24.94 0.36
C ASN A 269 6.69 -23.58 -0.27
N PRO A 270 5.69 -22.86 -0.82
CA PRO A 270 5.88 -21.50 -1.32
C PRO A 270 6.39 -20.52 -0.26
N LEU A 271 7.15 -19.53 -0.72
CA LEU A 271 7.87 -18.56 0.11
C LEU A 271 7.15 -17.22 0.24
N GLY A 272 5.94 -17.07 -0.30
CA GLY A 272 5.28 -15.78 -0.42
C GLY A 272 6.05 -14.86 -1.38
N TRP A 273 6.36 -13.63 -0.95
CA TRP A 273 7.25 -12.73 -1.69
C TRP A 273 8.72 -13.09 -1.47
N VAL A 274 9.60 -12.69 -2.39
CA VAL A 274 11.05 -12.93 -2.31
C VAL A 274 11.86 -11.72 -2.75
N THR A 275 13.03 -11.51 -2.12
CA THR A 275 14.02 -10.50 -2.53
C THR A 275 14.80 -10.97 -3.76
N GLN A 276 15.77 -10.15 -4.21
CA GLN A 276 16.77 -10.61 -5.16
C GLN A 276 17.58 -11.79 -4.57
N PRO A 277 17.74 -12.90 -5.31
CA PRO A 277 18.58 -14.03 -4.94
C PRO A 277 20.05 -13.82 -5.34
N TYR A 278 20.97 -14.41 -4.56
CA TYR A 278 22.42 -14.35 -4.79
C TYR A 278 23.06 -15.72 -4.67
N LEU A 279 23.97 -16.05 -5.59
CA LEU A 279 24.75 -17.28 -5.52
C LEU A 279 25.97 -17.09 -4.60
N ASP A 280 26.02 -17.89 -3.53
CA ASP A 280 27.23 -18.19 -2.79
C ASP A 280 27.83 -19.49 -3.34
N ALA A 281 28.71 -19.33 -4.33
CA ALA A 281 29.32 -20.45 -5.04
C ALA A 281 30.21 -21.32 -4.14
N ALA A 282 30.83 -20.74 -3.09
CA ALA A 282 31.72 -21.45 -2.20
C ALA A 282 30.96 -22.51 -1.38
N ASN A 283 29.74 -22.19 -0.96
CA ASN A 283 28.90 -23.09 -0.16
C ASN A 283 27.77 -23.76 -0.97
N SER A 284 27.70 -23.52 -2.29
CA SER A 284 26.61 -24.02 -3.15
C SER A 284 25.21 -23.54 -2.68
N ASN A 285 25.12 -22.30 -2.19
CA ASN A 285 23.89 -21.76 -1.62
C ASN A 285 23.28 -20.64 -2.47
N ILE A 286 21.96 -20.50 -2.45
CA ILE A 286 21.26 -19.29 -2.90
C ILE A 286 20.75 -18.52 -1.68
N ILE A 287 21.20 -17.28 -1.54
CA ILE A 287 20.83 -16.37 -0.45
C ILE A 287 19.70 -15.45 -0.90
N PHE A 288 18.64 -15.34 -0.13
CA PHE A 288 17.50 -14.45 -0.39
C PHE A 288 16.72 -14.15 0.90
N GLY A 289 15.84 -13.16 0.88
CA GLY A 289 14.81 -12.94 1.89
C GLY A 289 13.43 -13.36 1.38
N TYR A 290 12.53 -13.75 2.29
CA TYR A 290 11.16 -14.12 1.94
C TYR A 290 10.14 -13.62 2.97
N HIS A 291 8.89 -13.44 2.51
CA HIS A 291 7.78 -12.91 3.32
C HIS A 291 6.49 -13.69 3.02
N ARG A 292 6.06 -14.53 3.97
CA ARG A 292 4.92 -15.44 3.82
C ARG A 292 3.98 -15.44 5.02
N PRO A 293 2.74 -15.94 4.86
CA PRO A 293 1.81 -16.21 5.96
C PRO A 293 2.44 -17.03 7.08
N HIS A 294 2.07 -16.71 8.32
CA HIS A 294 2.39 -17.47 9.53
C HIS A 294 3.88 -17.57 9.89
N GLN A 295 4.74 -16.78 9.25
CA GLN A 295 6.15 -16.67 9.61
C GLN A 295 6.63 -15.23 9.54
N LEU A 296 7.50 -14.84 10.48
CA LEU A 296 8.21 -13.57 10.39
C LEU A 296 9.07 -13.55 9.12
N THR A 297 9.14 -12.39 8.48
CA THR A 297 10.04 -12.18 7.34
C THR A 297 11.46 -12.57 7.71
N ALA A 298 12.08 -13.39 6.88
CA ALA A 298 13.38 -13.97 7.17
C ALA A 298 14.36 -13.76 6.02
N LEU A 299 15.65 -13.75 6.36
CA LEU A 299 16.77 -13.91 5.45
C LEU A 299 17.24 -15.36 5.56
N SER A 300 17.42 -16.00 4.40
CA SER A 300 17.63 -17.44 4.31
C SER A 300 18.63 -17.81 3.23
N ALA A 301 19.21 -19.00 3.38
CA ALA A 301 20.07 -19.61 2.38
C ALA A 301 19.56 -21.03 2.09
N ILE A 302 19.47 -21.39 0.81
CA ILE A 302 19.13 -22.75 0.38
C ILE A 302 20.30 -23.39 -0.36
N ASP A 303 20.67 -24.60 0.04
CA ASP A 303 21.67 -25.40 -0.64
C ASP A 303 21.07 -26.01 -1.92
N VAL A 304 21.67 -25.73 -3.07
CA VAL A 304 21.15 -26.16 -4.38
C VAL A 304 21.27 -27.66 -4.63
N LYS A 305 22.06 -28.38 -3.84
CA LYS A 305 22.30 -29.83 -3.96
C LYS A 305 21.50 -30.62 -2.92
N THR A 306 21.49 -30.16 -1.67
CA THR A 306 20.80 -30.86 -0.58
C THR A 306 19.37 -30.39 -0.39
N HIS A 307 19.01 -29.25 -0.98
CA HIS A 307 17.70 -28.60 -0.85
C HIS A 307 17.38 -28.18 0.59
N VAL A 308 18.38 -28.15 1.48
CA VAL A 308 18.20 -27.70 2.86
C VAL A 308 18.20 -26.18 2.89
N MET A 309 17.13 -25.61 3.45
CA MET A 309 16.95 -24.17 3.64
C MET A 309 17.15 -23.80 5.11
N ASN A 310 17.96 -22.78 5.37
CA ASN A 310 18.29 -22.32 6.72
C ASN A 310 18.09 -20.81 6.86
N ASP A 311 17.20 -20.42 7.78
CA ASP A 311 17.02 -19.02 8.15
C ASP A 311 18.14 -18.56 9.08
N PHE A 312 18.77 -17.43 8.73
CA PHE A 312 19.89 -16.88 9.50
C PHE A 312 19.61 -15.47 10.03
N GLY A 313 18.45 -14.88 9.73
CA GLY A 313 18.07 -13.56 10.21
C GLY A 313 16.59 -13.27 9.99
N THR A 314 16.07 -12.26 10.70
CA THR A 314 14.69 -11.77 10.52
C THR A 314 14.72 -10.31 10.06
N LEU A 315 13.77 -9.93 9.21
CA LEU A 315 13.68 -8.58 8.66
C LEU A 315 12.47 -7.85 9.27
N PRO A 316 12.67 -6.84 10.13
CA PRO A 316 11.60 -6.30 10.98
C PRO A 316 10.56 -5.44 10.25
N THR A 317 10.92 -4.82 9.15
CA THR A 317 10.10 -3.83 8.44
C THR A 317 10.10 -4.11 6.93
N PRO A 318 9.49 -5.22 6.50
CA PRO A 318 9.37 -5.54 5.07
C PRO A 318 8.47 -4.51 4.36
N SER A 319 8.75 -4.26 3.08
CA SER A 319 7.77 -3.72 2.14
C SER A 319 6.83 -4.83 1.64
N MET A 320 5.83 -4.47 0.83
CA MET A 320 4.78 -5.42 0.47
C MET A 320 5.29 -6.51 -0.48
N ILE A 321 6.07 -6.15 -1.50
CA ILE A 321 6.37 -7.03 -2.64
C ILE A 321 7.86 -7.35 -2.78
N GLN A 322 8.70 -6.33 -2.74
CA GLN A 322 10.16 -6.45 -2.82
C GLN A 322 10.77 -6.88 -1.49
N ILE A 323 10.02 -6.77 -0.39
CA ILE A 323 10.41 -7.06 1.01
C ILE A 323 11.50 -6.11 1.52
N ALA A 324 12.66 -6.15 0.90
CA ALA A 324 13.80 -5.32 1.18
C ALA A 324 14.74 -5.31 -0.02
N SER A 325 15.50 -4.23 -0.14
CA SER A 325 16.64 -4.23 -1.03
C SER A 325 17.77 -5.00 -0.38
N THR A 326 18.38 -5.93 -1.11
CA THR A 326 19.50 -6.76 -0.65
C THR A 326 20.64 -6.70 -1.67
N ALA A 327 21.88 -6.96 -1.25
CA ALA A 327 23.04 -7.17 -2.13
C ALA A 327 24.08 -8.04 -1.42
N TYR A 328 24.77 -8.92 -2.14
CA TYR A 328 25.74 -9.84 -1.57
C TYR A 328 27.14 -9.62 -2.15
N ASP A 329 28.13 -9.50 -1.28
CA ASP A 329 29.55 -9.46 -1.63
C ASP A 329 30.18 -10.84 -1.35
N PRO A 330 30.51 -11.64 -2.38
CA PRO A 330 31.11 -12.96 -2.20
C PRO A 330 32.56 -12.91 -1.70
N GLU A 331 33.30 -11.83 -1.94
CA GLU A 331 34.70 -11.70 -1.51
C GLU A 331 34.78 -11.43 0.00
N LEU A 332 33.84 -10.63 0.52
CA LEU A 332 33.76 -10.31 1.95
C LEU A 332 32.83 -11.25 2.73
N GLN A 333 32.01 -12.06 2.06
CA GLN A 333 30.90 -12.82 2.66
C GLN A 333 29.92 -11.92 3.41
N TRP A 334 29.66 -10.72 2.88
CA TRP A 334 28.78 -9.72 3.48
C TRP A 334 27.47 -9.61 2.72
N LEU A 335 26.36 -9.66 3.46
CA LEU A 335 25.02 -9.38 2.95
C LEU A 335 24.59 -7.98 3.40
N PHE A 336 24.37 -7.09 2.44
CA PHE A 336 23.74 -5.80 2.66
C PHE A 336 22.23 -5.95 2.52
N TYR A 337 21.48 -5.26 3.39
CA TYR A 337 20.02 -5.28 3.34
C TYR A 337 19.43 -4.01 3.93
N THR A 338 18.23 -3.62 3.48
CA THR A 338 17.53 -2.45 3.99
C THR A 338 16.48 -2.82 5.04
N THR A 339 16.29 -1.93 6.01
CA THR A 339 15.11 -1.92 6.88
C THR A 339 14.31 -0.64 6.62
N ASN A 340 13.18 -0.47 7.29
CA ASN A 340 12.24 0.65 7.11
C ASN A 340 11.70 0.74 5.68
N ASN A 341 11.37 -0.42 5.09
CA ASN A 341 11.02 -0.53 3.68
C ASN A 341 9.56 -0.13 3.35
N SER A 342 8.65 -0.19 4.31
CA SER A 342 7.23 0.22 4.15
C SER A 342 6.87 1.50 4.89
N LYS A 343 7.74 1.97 5.80
CA LYS A 343 7.48 3.11 6.69
C LYS A 343 8.82 3.72 7.10
N LEU A 344 8.83 5.04 7.28
CA LEU A 344 10.03 5.83 7.60
C LEU A 344 11.08 5.81 6.47
N PHE A 345 12.25 6.35 6.78
CA PHE A 345 13.40 6.39 5.89
C PHE A 345 14.23 5.12 6.03
N ARG A 346 14.68 4.58 4.90
CA ARG A 346 15.41 3.31 4.87
C ARG A 346 16.78 3.45 5.51
N ASP A 347 17.07 2.52 6.41
CA ASP A 347 18.43 2.23 6.86
C ASP A 347 19.08 1.20 5.92
N VAL A 348 20.39 1.28 5.76
CA VAL A 348 21.21 0.23 5.13
C VAL A 348 21.98 -0.50 6.22
N HIS A 349 21.81 -1.81 6.30
CA HIS A 349 22.52 -2.70 7.20
C HIS A 349 23.51 -3.58 6.45
N VAL A 350 24.46 -4.12 7.20
CA VAL A 350 25.35 -5.18 6.73
C VAL A 350 25.38 -6.32 7.75
N ARG A 351 25.34 -7.55 7.26
CA ARG A 351 25.55 -8.79 8.01
C ARG A 351 26.74 -9.54 7.45
N ASP A 352 27.71 -9.83 8.29
CA ASP A 352 28.79 -10.75 7.98
C ASP A 352 28.26 -12.18 8.14
N LEU A 353 28.22 -12.94 7.05
CA LEU A 353 27.70 -14.31 7.05
C LEU A 353 28.66 -15.30 7.71
N SER A 354 29.95 -14.97 7.80
CA SER A 354 30.94 -15.82 8.47
C SER A 354 30.85 -15.75 9.99
N SER A 355 30.63 -14.56 10.55
CA SER A 355 30.52 -14.34 11.99
C SER A 355 29.07 -14.29 12.51
N GLY A 356 28.10 -14.09 11.62
CA GLY A 356 26.69 -13.89 11.98
C GLY A 356 26.39 -12.52 12.61
N THR A 357 27.37 -11.61 12.64
CA THR A 357 27.22 -10.28 13.24
C THR A 357 26.52 -9.32 12.26
N SER A 358 25.74 -8.38 12.79
CA SER A 358 25.02 -7.38 11.98
C SER A 358 25.15 -6.00 12.59
N ARG A 359 25.28 -4.99 11.73
CA ARG A 359 25.34 -3.58 12.14
C ARG A 359 24.64 -2.69 11.12
N VAL A 360 24.17 -1.53 11.58
CA VAL A 360 23.71 -0.48 10.68
C VAL A 360 24.94 0.15 10.01
N LEU A 361 24.88 0.32 8.71
CA LEU A 361 25.91 0.95 7.90
C LEU A 361 25.59 2.42 7.67
N PHE A 362 24.34 2.72 7.28
CA PHE A 362 23.84 4.07 7.07
C PHE A 362 22.43 4.21 7.64
N HIS A 363 22.24 5.13 8.59
CA HIS A 363 20.92 5.48 9.13
C HIS A 363 20.19 6.48 8.23
N ASP A 364 18.87 6.33 8.09
CA ASP A 364 17.96 7.18 7.31
C ASP A 364 18.55 7.56 5.94
N ALA A 365 19.28 6.62 5.33
CA ALA A 365 20.05 6.85 4.12
C ALA A 365 19.13 7.01 2.90
N ARG A 366 17.92 6.45 3.00
CA ARG A 366 16.89 6.44 1.95
C ARG A 366 17.37 5.75 0.67
N VAL A 367 18.31 4.81 0.81
CA VAL A 367 18.90 4.04 -0.30
C VAL A 367 18.24 2.67 -0.38
N GLY A 368 17.88 2.25 -1.60
CA GLY A 368 17.56 0.84 -1.92
C GLY A 368 18.06 0.50 -3.31
N GLN A 369 17.45 -0.50 -3.96
CA GLN A 369 17.91 -1.04 -5.25
C GLN A 369 19.43 -1.32 -5.24
N LEU A 370 19.90 -1.93 -4.15
CA LEU A 370 21.29 -2.18 -3.83
C LEU A 370 21.90 -3.18 -4.80
N THR A 371 23.18 -2.98 -5.13
CA THR A 371 24.03 -3.97 -5.79
C THR A 371 25.47 -3.79 -5.36
N VAL A 372 26.29 -4.83 -5.44
CA VAL A 372 27.72 -4.76 -5.11
C VAL A 372 28.52 -5.09 -6.35
N ALA A 373 29.55 -4.28 -6.61
CA ALA A 373 30.60 -4.58 -7.57
C ALA A 373 31.72 -5.34 -6.83
N PRO A 374 31.81 -6.69 -6.92
CA PRO A 374 32.63 -7.47 -5.98
C PRO A 374 34.13 -7.17 -6.06
N LYS A 375 34.69 -7.04 -7.27
CA LYS A 375 36.12 -6.76 -7.44
C LYS A 375 36.54 -5.37 -6.94
N THR A 376 35.67 -4.38 -7.02
CA THR A 376 35.96 -3.02 -6.53
C THR A 376 35.46 -2.79 -5.10
N GLN A 377 34.69 -3.74 -4.54
CA GLN A 377 34.03 -3.64 -3.24
C GLN A 377 33.27 -2.32 -3.08
N GLU A 378 32.56 -1.93 -4.14
CA GLU A 378 31.70 -0.75 -4.16
C GLU A 378 30.24 -1.19 -3.99
N LEU A 379 29.57 -0.64 -2.98
CA LEU A 379 28.13 -0.78 -2.77
C LEU A 379 27.44 0.34 -3.54
N TRP A 380 26.60 -0.02 -4.51
CA TRP A 380 25.78 0.89 -5.30
C TRP A 380 24.32 0.82 -4.86
N GLY A 381 23.58 1.91 -5.07
CA GLY A 381 22.14 1.95 -4.80
C GLY A 381 21.48 3.21 -5.30
N ILE A 382 20.15 3.27 -5.16
CA ILE A 382 19.33 4.43 -5.53
C ILE A 382 18.80 5.09 -4.28
N ARG A 383 19.17 6.35 -4.08
CA ARG A 383 18.66 7.21 -3.01
C ARG A 383 17.43 7.97 -3.48
N HIS A 384 16.39 8.01 -2.65
CA HIS A 384 15.20 8.82 -2.90
C HIS A 384 15.12 10.02 -1.97
N ALA A 385 14.79 11.19 -2.51
CA ALA A 385 14.49 12.39 -1.73
C ALA A 385 13.64 13.36 -2.55
N GLY A 386 12.56 13.90 -1.96
CA GLY A 386 11.71 14.89 -2.65
C GLY A 386 11.03 14.36 -3.92
N GLY A 387 10.89 13.04 -4.06
CA GLY A 387 10.41 12.38 -5.27
C GLY A 387 11.45 12.19 -6.38
N SER A 388 12.69 12.68 -6.23
CA SER A 388 13.79 12.41 -7.15
C SER A 388 14.51 11.10 -6.80
N ALA A 389 15.09 10.46 -7.82
CA ALA A 389 15.98 9.31 -7.67
C ALA A 389 17.43 9.71 -7.99
N VAL A 390 18.38 9.26 -7.17
CA VAL A 390 19.81 9.55 -7.33
C VAL A 390 20.60 8.26 -7.22
N LEU A 391 21.38 7.94 -8.25
CA LEU A 391 22.37 6.86 -8.18
C LEU A 391 23.49 7.29 -7.23
N VAL A 392 23.75 6.48 -6.21
CA VAL A 392 24.79 6.67 -5.21
C VAL A 392 25.69 5.43 -5.15
N TYR A 393 26.93 5.62 -4.71
CA TYR A 393 27.80 4.51 -4.33
C TYR A 393 28.60 4.79 -3.06
N SER A 394 29.11 3.73 -2.46
CA SER A 394 30.02 3.79 -1.32
C SER A 394 31.14 2.77 -1.53
N ALA A 395 32.38 3.23 -1.58
CA ALA A 395 33.54 2.35 -1.63
C ALA A 395 33.84 1.78 -0.24
N HIS A 396 34.33 0.54 -0.18
CA HIS A 396 34.87 -0.05 1.06
C HIS A 396 35.89 0.91 1.71
N PRO A 397 35.86 1.11 3.04
CA PRO A 397 35.06 0.42 4.07
C PRO A 397 33.68 1.03 4.36
N TYR A 398 33.09 1.72 3.38
CA TYR A 398 31.71 2.21 3.36
C TYR A 398 31.41 3.34 4.35
N HIS A 399 32.25 4.37 4.37
CA HIS A 399 32.10 5.50 5.29
C HIS A 399 31.09 6.57 4.85
N GLN A 400 30.83 6.69 3.54
CA GLN A 400 29.96 7.73 3.00
C GLN A 400 29.30 7.31 1.68
N LEU A 401 28.11 7.86 1.41
CA LEU A 401 27.40 7.70 0.15
C LEU A 401 27.71 8.90 -0.77
N VAL A 402 28.28 8.61 -1.94
CA VAL A 402 28.66 9.61 -2.95
C VAL A 402 27.58 9.63 -4.04
N PRO A 403 26.91 10.78 -4.29
CA PRO A 403 25.98 10.91 -5.41
C PRO A 403 26.72 10.96 -6.74
N VAL A 404 26.15 10.29 -7.75
CA VAL A 404 26.74 10.15 -9.08
C VAL A 404 25.87 10.80 -10.16
N MET A 405 24.56 10.50 -10.15
CA MET A 405 23.61 11.01 -11.14
C MET A 405 22.22 11.17 -10.51
N GLU A 406 21.58 12.31 -10.73
CA GLU A 406 20.15 12.50 -10.46
C GLU A 406 19.33 12.23 -11.72
N PHE A 407 18.29 11.42 -11.61
CA PHE A 407 17.38 11.10 -12.71
C PHE A 407 16.28 12.15 -12.83
N GLY A 408 15.74 12.30 -14.05
CA GLY A 408 14.60 13.16 -14.30
C GLY A 408 13.36 12.71 -13.52
N TYR A 409 12.46 13.65 -13.22
CA TYR A 409 11.21 13.30 -12.58
C TYR A 409 10.39 12.36 -13.46
N GLY A 410 9.94 11.24 -12.90
CA GLY A 410 9.17 10.21 -13.61
C GLY A 410 10.04 9.10 -14.21
N ASP A 411 11.35 9.30 -14.37
CA ASP A 411 12.27 8.22 -14.72
C ASP A 411 12.71 7.48 -13.45
N GLU A 412 12.60 6.16 -13.46
CA GLU A 412 12.98 5.30 -12.34
C GLU A 412 13.97 4.22 -12.79
N ILE A 413 15.12 4.16 -12.12
CA ILE A 413 16.12 3.11 -12.33
C ILE A 413 16.06 2.11 -11.17
N GLN A 414 16.06 0.83 -11.49
CA GLN A 414 15.75 -0.25 -10.56
C GLN A 414 16.51 -1.52 -10.90
N HIS A 415 16.44 -2.51 -9.99
CA HIS A 415 17.02 -3.84 -10.17
C HIS A 415 18.49 -3.78 -10.59
N LEU A 416 19.28 -3.00 -9.85
CA LEU A 416 20.69 -2.80 -10.17
C LEU A 416 21.45 -4.13 -10.10
N ALA A 417 22.28 -4.39 -11.11
CA ALA A 417 23.15 -5.55 -11.19
C ALA A 417 24.52 -5.10 -11.68
N ALA A 418 25.42 -4.81 -10.74
CA ALA A 418 26.81 -4.58 -11.06
C ALA A 418 27.46 -5.89 -11.53
N SER A 419 28.31 -5.79 -12.54
CA SER A 419 28.98 -6.95 -13.11
C SER A 419 30.10 -7.45 -12.17
N PRO A 420 30.44 -8.76 -12.18
CA PRO A 420 31.53 -9.33 -11.38
C PRO A 420 32.85 -8.52 -11.38
N SER A 421 33.22 -7.92 -12.51
CA SER A 421 34.41 -7.09 -12.69
C SER A 421 34.31 -5.69 -12.09
N GLY A 422 33.09 -5.24 -11.77
CA GLY A 422 32.80 -3.87 -11.33
C GLY A 422 32.86 -2.83 -12.44
N ARG A 423 32.97 -3.25 -13.71
CA ARG A 423 33.04 -2.33 -14.86
C ARG A 423 31.67 -1.88 -15.35
N PHE A 424 30.68 -2.77 -15.30
CA PHE A 424 29.37 -2.50 -15.88
C PHE A 424 28.26 -2.53 -14.83
N LEU A 425 27.21 -1.77 -15.11
CA LEU A 425 25.96 -1.78 -14.38
C LEU A 425 24.83 -2.10 -15.36
N ALA A 426 24.21 -3.26 -15.17
CA ALA A 426 22.91 -3.54 -15.76
C ALA A 426 21.81 -3.04 -14.81
N ALA A 427 20.70 -2.54 -15.36
CA ALA A 427 19.57 -2.06 -14.59
C ALA A 427 18.28 -2.13 -15.41
N THR A 428 17.13 -2.12 -14.75
CA THR A 428 15.84 -1.80 -15.36
C THR A 428 15.64 -0.29 -15.32
N LEU A 429 15.37 0.33 -16.46
CA LEU A 429 14.96 1.73 -16.58
C LEU A 429 13.48 1.78 -16.98
N HIS A 430 12.66 2.37 -16.12
CA HIS A 430 11.30 2.78 -16.41
C HIS A 430 11.30 4.29 -16.69
N GLN A 431 10.68 4.70 -17.78
CA GLN A 431 10.64 6.10 -18.19
C GLN A 431 9.23 6.67 -18.05
N ALA A 432 9.13 7.99 -17.94
CA ALA A 432 7.85 8.68 -17.75
C ALA A 432 6.81 8.44 -18.88
N ASP A 433 7.22 7.93 -20.04
CA ASP A 433 6.33 7.54 -21.14
C ASP A 433 5.74 6.11 -20.98
N GLY A 434 6.08 5.42 -19.89
CA GLY A 434 5.68 4.04 -19.62
C GLY A 434 6.56 2.98 -20.27
N SER A 435 7.61 3.37 -21.01
CA SER A 435 8.56 2.42 -21.56
C SER A 435 9.43 1.83 -20.46
N GLN A 436 9.71 0.54 -20.57
CA GLN A 436 10.60 -0.18 -19.66
C GLN A 436 11.66 -0.92 -20.46
N SER A 437 12.91 -0.84 -20.00
CA SER A 437 14.04 -1.47 -20.67
C SER A 437 15.08 -1.99 -19.71
N VAL A 438 15.79 -3.04 -20.12
CA VAL A 438 17.07 -3.42 -19.53
C VAL A 438 18.16 -2.62 -20.23
N ILE A 439 18.94 -1.91 -19.43
CA ILE A 439 20.01 -1.03 -19.89
C ILE A 439 21.36 -1.48 -19.34
N LEU A 440 22.43 -1.10 -20.03
CA LEU A 440 23.82 -1.39 -19.65
C LEU A 440 24.65 -0.11 -19.67
N ALA A 441 25.27 0.25 -18.54
CA ALA A 441 26.14 1.42 -18.40
C ALA A 441 27.56 1.02 -17.97
N ASP A 442 28.56 1.81 -18.38
CA ASP A 442 29.95 1.69 -17.94
C ASP A 442 30.17 2.55 -16.68
N LEU A 443 30.49 1.90 -15.56
CA LEU A 443 30.60 2.54 -14.24
C LEU A 443 31.79 3.51 -14.16
N ASP A 444 32.88 3.24 -14.88
CA ASP A 444 34.05 4.13 -14.88
C ASP A 444 33.76 5.41 -15.65
N GLN A 445 33.09 5.31 -16.81
CA GLN A 445 32.64 6.49 -17.55
C GLN A 445 31.62 7.29 -16.78
N LEU A 446 30.73 6.61 -16.07
CA LEU A 446 29.70 7.23 -15.25
C LEU A 446 30.32 8.07 -14.13
N LYS A 447 31.28 7.51 -13.39
CA LYS A 447 32.03 8.21 -12.32
C LYS A 447 32.83 9.41 -12.86
N LYS A 448 33.43 9.30 -14.06
CA LYS A 448 34.27 10.37 -14.64
C LYS A 448 33.49 11.52 -15.24
N SER A 449 32.37 11.22 -15.92
CA SER A 449 31.66 12.21 -16.73
C SER A 449 30.48 12.86 -16.03
N GLY A 450 29.95 12.23 -14.97
CA GLY A 450 28.69 12.64 -14.33
C GLY A 450 27.48 12.58 -15.28
N ARG A 451 27.59 11.85 -16.39
CA ARG A 451 26.51 11.65 -17.36
C ARG A 451 26.14 10.18 -17.44
N PHE A 452 24.85 9.90 -17.32
CA PHE A 452 24.33 8.55 -17.46
C PHE A 452 24.19 8.16 -18.93
N ARG A 453 25.25 7.55 -19.48
CA ARG A 453 25.25 6.95 -20.82
C ARG A 453 25.04 5.44 -20.69
N TYR A 454 24.08 4.92 -21.43
CA TYR A 454 23.74 3.51 -21.41
C TYR A 454 23.41 2.99 -22.82
N GLN A 455 23.51 1.68 -22.98
CA GLN A 455 23.01 0.91 -24.11
C GLN A 455 21.72 0.20 -23.69
N THR A 456 20.66 0.30 -24.49
CA THR A 456 19.46 -0.52 -24.32
C THR A 456 19.75 -1.94 -24.82
N ILE A 457 19.59 -2.94 -23.94
CA ILE A 457 19.74 -4.36 -24.27
C ILE A 457 18.41 -4.94 -24.77
N SER A 458 17.31 -4.63 -24.09
CA SER A 458 15.96 -5.03 -24.50
C SER A 458 14.94 -4.08 -23.91
N ASN A 459 13.87 -3.82 -24.66
CA ASN A 459 12.65 -3.14 -24.22
C ASN A 459 11.40 -4.00 -24.47
N ALA A 460 11.58 -5.29 -24.76
CA ALA A 460 10.50 -6.19 -25.13
C ALA A 460 9.86 -6.81 -23.88
N GLY A 461 8.53 -6.68 -23.78
CA GLY A 461 7.73 -7.39 -22.77
C GLY A 461 8.01 -6.97 -21.33
N SER A 462 8.18 -5.68 -21.04
CA SER A 462 8.37 -5.17 -19.66
C SER A 462 9.51 -5.90 -18.91
N PRO A 463 10.76 -5.83 -19.40
CA PRO A 463 11.85 -6.64 -18.88
C PRO A 463 12.32 -6.18 -17.48
N GLU A 464 12.61 -7.13 -16.58
CA GLU A 464 12.92 -6.90 -15.16
C GLU A 464 14.04 -7.81 -14.63
N PHE A 465 14.64 -7.41 -13.51
CA PHE A 465 15.60 -8.21 -12.72
C PHE A 465 16.82 -8.72 -13.51
N PRO A 466 17.65 -7.83 -14.11
CA PRO A 466 18.85 -8.26 -14.80
C PRO A 466 19.87 -8.93 -13.86
N SER A 467 20.61 -9.91 -14.37
CA SER A 467 21.69 -10.60 -13.66
C SER A 467 22.78 -11.10 -14.62
N TRP A 468 23.97 -11.41 -14.10
CA TRP A 468 25.16 -11.70 -14.90
C TRP A 468 25.56 -13.17 -14.88
N SER A 469 26.13 -13.66 -15.98
CA SER A 469 27.00 -14.86 -15.93
C SER A 469 28.31 -14.55 -15.20
N ALA A 470 28.94 -15.59 -14.66
CA ALA A 470 30.19 -15.45 -13.89
C ALA A 470 31.35 -14.83 -14.69
N ASP A 471 31.37 -15.05 -16.00
CA ASP A 471 32.37 -14.56 -16.96
C ASP A 471 31.98 -13.25 -17.67
N GLU A 472 30.81 -12.68 -17.32
CA GLU A 472 30.25 -11.47 -17.92
C GLU A 472 29.98 -11.55 -19.43
N SER A 473 29.96 -12.75 -20.00
CA SER A 473 29.63 -12.95 -21.42
C SER A 473 28.13 -12.81 -21.68
N HIS A 474 27.29 -13.08 -20.68
CA HIS A 474 25.84 -13.06 -20.82
C HIS A 474 25.14 -12.23 -19.72
N LEU A 475 24.04 -11.60 -20.11
CA LEU A 475 23.08 -10.95 -19.21
C LEU A 475 21.75 -11.73 -19.26
N TYR A 476 21.13 -11.97 -18.11
CA TYR A 476 19.83 -12.63 -17.98
C TYR A 476 18.81 -11.68 -17.37
N TRP A 477 17.53 -11.83 -17.69
CA TRP A 477 16.40 -11.09 -17.08
C TRP A 477 15.10 -11.87 -17.30
N ASN A 478 14.00 -11.45 -16.66
CA ASN A 478 12.66 -11.96 -17.00
C ASN A 478 11.81 -10.92 -17.74
N ALA A 479 10.93 -11.37 -18.63
CA ALA A 479 10.03 -10.51 -19.42
C ALA A 479 8.79 -11.28 -19.93
N TYR A 480 7.75 -10.54 -20.32
CA TYR A 480 6.42 -11.02 -20.68
C TYR A 480 6.11 -10.93 -22.18
N THR A 481 7.06 -11.21 -23.08
CA THR A 481 6.86 -10.99 -24.54
C THR A 481 5.67 -11.76 -25.14
N ASN A 482 5.29 -12.90 -24.55
CA ASN A 482 4.13 -13.71 -24.93
C ASN A 482 2.99 -13.65 -23.90
N GLY A 483 3.05 -12.69 -22.97
CA GLY A 483 2.16 -12.51 -21.82
C GLY A 483 2.41 -13.45 -20.63
N VAL A 484 3.54 -14.17 -20.64
CA VAL A 484 4.01 -14.98 -19.51
C VAL A 484 5.45 -14.60 -19.18
N SER A 485 5.78 -14.44 -17.90
CA SER A 485 7.15 -14.15 -17.49
C SER A 485 8.07 -15.29 -17.85
N ASN A 486 8.98 -15.07 -18.79
CA ASN A 486 10.00 -16.02 -19.21
C ASN A 486 11.39 -15.42 -19.00
N ILE A 487 12.39 -16.27 -18.83
CA ILE A 487 13.79 -15.88 -18.73
C ILE A 487 14.34 -15.64 -20.13
N TYR A 488 15.12 -14.57 -20.29
CA TYR A 488 15.83 -14.22 -21.51
C TYR A 488 17.32 -14.10 -21.22
N ARG A 489 18.13 -14.24 -22.28
CA ARG A 489 19.58 -14.08 -22.23
C ARG A 489 20.04 -13.23 -23.41
N ALA A 490 20.93 -12.28 -23.15
CA ALA A 490 21.68 -11.57 -24.18
C ALA A 490 23.14 -12.00 -24.15
N ASP A 491 23.72 -12.29 -25.32
CA ASP A 491 25.17 -12.36 -25.48
C ASP A 491 25.74 -10.93 -25.58
N ARG A 492 26.70 -10.59 -24.72
CA ARG A 492 27.22 -9.22 -24.59
C ARG A 492 28.00 -8.75 -25.82
N GLN A 493 28.60 -9.66 -26.58
CA GLN A 493 29.45 -9.31 -27.72
C GLN A 493 28.64 -9.12 -29.01
N SER A 494 27.75 -10.06 -29.31
CA SER A 494 26.90 -10.06 -30.50
C SER A 494 25.60 -9.26 -30.31
N GLY A 495 25.13 -9.09 -29.07
CA GLY A 495 23.83 -8.50 -28.75
C GLY A 495 22.65 -9.41 -29.06
N GLN A 496 22.88 -10.67 -29.44
CA GLN A 496 21.81 -11.62 -29.72
C GLN A 496 21.03 -11.93 -28.45
N VAL A 497 19.70 -11.83 -28.53
CA VAL A 497 18.77 -12.13 -27.44
C VAL A 497 18.03 -13.43 -27.73
N GLU A 498 17.97 -14.32 -26.75
CA GLU A 498 17.29 -15.61 -26.82
C GLU A 498 16.34 -15.77 -25.62
N ALA A 499 15.17 -16.38 -25.87
CA ALA A 499 14.30 -16.83 -24.80
C ALA A 499 14.83 -18.14 -24.22
N MET A 500 15.09 -18.17 -22.92
CA MET A 500 15.66 -19.30 -22.19
C MET A 500 14.61 -20.18 -21.53
N SER A 501 13.36 -19.71 -21.44
CA SER A 501 12.27 -20.50 -20.89
C SER A 501 10.95 -20.35 -21.64
N HIS A 502 10.13 -21.38 -21.54
CA HIS A 502 8.70 -21.37 -21.84
C HIS A 502 7.95 -22.07 -20.68
N THR A 503 7.12 -21.33 -19.94
CA THR A 503 6.41 -21.84 -18.74
C THR A 503 4.93 -21.48 -18.78
N LEU A 504 4.13 -22.16 -17.94
CA LEU A 504 2.72 -21.85 -17.70
C LEU A 504 2.52 -20.80 -16.61
N ARG A 505 3.35 -20.82 -15.55
CA ARG A 505 3.15 -20.00 -14.35
C ARG A 505 3.96 -18.73 -14.33
N GLY A 506 5.16 -18.75 -14.92
CA GLY A 506 6.07 -17.60 -14.95
C GLY A 506 7.32 -17.83 -14.10
N LEU A 507 8.48 -17.41 -14.62
CA LEU A 507 9.79 -17.50 -13.98
C LEU A 507 10.39 -16.11 -13.77
N PHE A 508 11.08 -15.92 -12.65
CA PHE A 508 11.52 -14.61 -12.17
C PHE A 508 12.92 -14.64 -11.57
N ARG A 509 13.59 -13.48 -11.60
CA ARG A 509 14.89 -13.23 -10.94
C ARG A 509 15.93 -14.31 -11.26
N PRO A 510 16.32 -14.47 -12.54
CA PRO A 510 17.24 -15.52 -12.93
C PRO A 510 18.61 -15.33 -12.28
N VAL A 511 19.26 -16.42 -11.88
CA VAL A 511 20.65 -16.42 -11.42
C VAL A 511 21.41 -17.52 -12.15
N TYR A 512 22.54 -17.15 -12.75
CA TYR A 512 23.43 -18.10 -13.40
C TYR A 512 24.08 -19.04 -12.36
N LEU A 513 23.93 -20.35 -12.55
CA LEU A 513 24.61 -21.36 -11.73
C LEU A 513 25.79 -21.98 -12.46
N SER A 514 25.56 -22.39 -13.71
CA SER A 514 26.53 -23.10 -14.54
C SER A 514 26.19 -22.96 -16.04
N PRO A 515 27.05 -23.45 -16.95
CA PRO A 515 26.74 -23.49 -18.37
C PRO A 515 25.45 -24.25 -18.69
N ASP A 516 25.04 -25.18 -17.83
CA ASP A 516 23.90 -26.06 -18.06
C ASP A 516 22.64 -25.66 -17.26
N SER A 517 22.76 -24.79 -16.25
CA SER A 517 21.67 -24.52 -15.32
C SER A 517 21.55 -23.07 -14.84
N LEU A 518 20.31 -22.65 -14.60
CA LEU A 518 19.93 -21.39 -13.99
C LEU A 518 19.05 -21.67 -12.75
N PHE A 519 19.18 -20.82 -11.74
CA PHE A 519 18.19 -20.69 -10.68
C PHE A 519 17.15 -19.65 -11.08
N ALA A 520 15.90 -19.85 -10.68
CA ALA A 520 14.84 -18.86 -10.79
C ALA A 520 13.80 -19.08 -9.68
N PHE A 521 12.87 -18.14 -9.56
CA PHE A 521 11.65 -18.34 -8.79
C PHE A 521 10.47 -18.60 -9.74
N GLU A 522 9.74 -19.70 -9.53
CA GLU A 522 8.47 -19.98 -10.21
C GLU A 522 7.31 -19.43 -9.37
N PHE A 523 6.36 -18.77 -10.02
CA PHE A 523 5.18 -18.25 -9.33
C PHE A 523 4.17 -19.37 -8.98
N SER A 524 3.56 -19.30 -7.80
CA SER A 524 2.40 -20.12 -7.39
C SER A 524 1.32 -19.22 -6.78
N SER A 525 0.10 -19.71 -6.61
CA SER A 525 -0.98 -18.90 -6.01
C SER A 525 -0.77 -18.57 -4.52
N GLU A 526 0.24 -19.19 -3.89
CA GLU A 526 0.64 -18.98 -2.48
C GLU A 526 2.04 -18.35 -2.35
N GLY A 527 2.66 -17.97 -3.46
CA GLY A 527 3.96 -17.27 -3.48
C GLY A 527 4.98 -17.94 -4.38
N PHE A 528 6.23 -17.53 -4.25
CA PHE A 528 7.31 -18.02 -5.10
C PHE A 528 7.91 -19.33 -4.61
N ILE A 529 8.24 -20.22 -5.55
CA ILE A 529 8.92 -21.49 -5.33
C ILE A 529 10.32 -21.40 -5.96
N PRO A 530 11.41 -21.65 -5.22
CA PRO A 530 12.75 -21.70 -5.80
C PRO A 530 12.89 -22.91 -6.72
N VAL A 531 13.38 -22.71 -7.94
CA VAL A 531 13.52 -23.77 -8.95
C VAL A 531 14.88 -23.71 -9.65
N ILE A 532 15.30 -24.86 -10.19
CA ILE A 532 16.39 -24.96 -11.17
C ILE A 532 15.79 -25.26 -12.54
N ILE A 533 16.27 -24.55 -13.57
CA ILE A 533 15.91 -24.77 -14.97
C ILE A 533 17.18 -24.99 -15.83
N PRO A 534 17.07 -25.67 -16.99
CA PRO A 534 18.17 -25.76 -17.95
C PRO A 534 18.57 -24.40 -18.53
N ASN A 535 19.86 -24.14 -18.69
CA ASN A 535 20.40 -22.95 -19.37
C ASN A 535 20.46 -23.17 -20.90
N ARG A 536 19.30 -23.39 -21.52
CA ARG A 536 19.19 -23.63 -22.97
C ARG A 536 17.99 -22.88 -23.55
N PRO A 537 18.07 -22.37 -24.80
CA PRO A 537 16.97 -21.66 -25.41
C PRO A 537 15.69 -22.50 -25.50
N ALA A 538 14.55 -21.86 -25.28
CA ALA A 538 13.24 -22.39 -25.59
C ALA A 538 12.98 -22.29 -27.11
N ALA A 539 12.30 -23.29 -27.68
CA ALA A 539 12.11 -23.35 -29.12
C ALA A 539 11.04 -22.35 -29.64
N HIS A 540 9.93 -22.20 -28.92
CA HIS A 540 8.80 -21.38 -29.33
C HIS A 540 8.02 -20.86 -28.12
N LEU A 541 7.48 -19.65 -28.23
CA LEU A 541 6.69 -18.98 -27.20
C LEU A 541 5.28 -18.65 -27.74
N PRO A 542 4.30 -19.56 -27.60
CA PRO A 542 2.91 -19.25 -27.87
C PRO A 542 2.44 -18.07 -27.02
N ALA A 543 1.69 -17.14 -27.61
CA ALA A 543 1.13 -15.99 -26.89
C ALA A 543 -0.23 -16.31 -26.25
N ILE A 544 -0.44 -15.79 -25.05
CA ILE A 544 -1.76 -15.82 -24.39
C ILE A 544 -2.69 -14.78 -25.01
N GLN A 545 -3.97 -14.90 -24.68
CA GLN A 545 -4.94 -13.81 -24.84
C GLN A 545 -5.13 -13.10 -23.51
N TYR A 546 -5.26 -11.78 -23.54
CA TYR A 546 -5.62 -10.98 -22.39
C TYR A 546 -7.13 -10.87 -22.29
N PHE A 547 -7.69 -11.05 -21.10
CA PHE A 547 -9.12 -10.85 -20.89
C PHE A 547 -9.50 -9.38 -21.05
N GLY A 548 -8.62 -8.45 -20.63
CA GLY A 548 -8.83 -7.02 -20.85
C GLY A 548 -9.05 -6.66 -22.32
N GLN A 549 -8.54 -7.45 -23.27
CA GLN A 549 -8.84 -7.26 -24.69
C GLN A 549 -10.34 -7.45 -25.00
N LYS A 550 -11.01 -8.41 -24.36
CA LYS A 550 -12.47 -8.61 -24.50
C LYS A 550 -13.25 -7.37 -24.05
N VAL A 551 -12.75 -6.64 -23.05
CA VAL A 551 -13.35 -5.39 -22.59
C VAL A 551 -13.27 -4.32 -23.68
N VAL A 552 -12.10 -4.17 -24.30
CA VAL A 552 -11.87 -3.22 -25.41
C VAL A 552 -12.73 -3.58 -26.61
N ASP A 553 -12.76 -4.85 -27.00
CA ASP A 553 -13.55 -5.32 -28.16
C ASP A 553 -15.04 -5.03 -27.97
N ARG A 554 -15.56 -5.21 -26.74
CA ARG A 554 -16.96 -4.91 -26.40
C ARG A 554 -17.23 -3.42 -26.24
N ASN A 555 -16.26 -2.66 -25.74
CA ASN A 555 -16.41 -1.25 -25.36
C ASN A 555 -15.29 -0.38 -25.96
N PRO A 556 -15.19 -0.27 -27.31
CA PRO A 556 -14.05 0.35 -27.96
C PRO A 556 -13.89 1.84 -27.60
N TYR A 557 -14.97 2.50 -27.17
CA TYR A 557 -14.94 3.90 -26.75
C TYR A 557 -14.11 4.16 -25.48
N LEU A 558 -13.84 3.15 -24.65
CA LEU A 558 -13.01 3.27 -23.44
C LEU A 558 -11.58 3.74 -23.75
N THR A 559 -11.06 3.37 -24.92
CA THR A 559 -9.73 3.79 -25.40
C THR A 559 -9.61 5.30 -25.59
N ARG A 560 -10.73 6.03 -25.64
CA ARG A 560 -10.78 7.50 -25.77
C ARG A 560 -10.85 8.21 -24.41
N TRP A 561 -10.89 7.47 -23.31
CA TRP A 561 -10.95 8.03 -21.95
C TRP A 561 -9.60 8.45 -21.40
N THR A 562 -8.52 8.18 -22.13
CA THR A 562 -7.17 8.58 -21.74
C THR A 562 -7.11 10.05 -21.38
N VAL A 563 -6.56 10.31 -20.19
CA VAL A 563 -6.25 11.65 -19.74
C VAL A 563 -5.02 12.10 -20.53
N GLN A 564 -5.22 13.00 -21.48
CA GLN A 564 -4.11 13.60 -22.21
C GLN A 564 -3.46 14.68 -21.35
N HIS A 565 -2.13 14.68 -21.28
CA HIS A 565 -1.38 15.85 -20.84
C HIS A 565 -1.55 16.96 -21.88
N ASN A 566 -2.65 17.70 -21.77
CA ASN A 566 -2.95 18.80 -22.68
C ASN A 566 -1.95 19.94 -22.43
N THR A 567 -0.94 20.07 -23.29
CA THR A 567 -0.06 21.25 -23.36
C THR A 567 -0.83 22.54 -23.68
N SER A 568 -2.10 22.45 -24.11
CA SER A 568 -3.03 23.57 -24.23
C SER A 568 -3.62 24.05 -22.89
N LEU A 569 -3.78 23.18 -21.88
CA LEU A 569 -4.09 23.58 -20.49
C LEU A 569 -2.92 24.31 -19.82
N GLN A 570 -1.72 24.20 -20.39
CA GLN A 570 -0.54 25.00 -20.05
C GLN A 570 -0.73 26.49 -20.43
N ALA A 571 -1.51 26.78 -21.47
CA ALA A 571 -1.82 28.14 -21.93
C ALA A 571 -3.07 28.75 -21.26
N SER A 572 -3.98 27.91 -20.77
CA SER A 572 -5.18 28.29 -20.02
C SER A 572 -5.16 27.71 -18.61
N SER A 573 -4.03 27.80 -17.90
CA SER A 573 -4.02 27.45 -16.47
C SER A 573 -5.01 28.36 -15.74
N PRO A 574 -5.90 27.81 -14.90
CA PRO A 574 -6.60 28.61 -13.90
C PRO A 574 -5.54 29.32 -13.04
N ALA A 575 -5.89 30.48 -12.49
CA ALA A 575 -5.02 31.38 -11.73
C ALA A 575 -3.80 30.70 -11.08
N GLN A 576 -2.59 31.24 -11.33
CA GLN A 576 -1.34 30.89 -10.63
C GLN A 576 -1.66 30.47 -9.18
N PRO A 577 -1.26 29.26 -8.74
CA PRO A 577 -1.61 28.79 -7.41
C PRO A 577 -1.17 29.84 -6.40
N VAL A 578 -2.14 30.37 -5.63
CA VAL A 578 -1.86 31.38 -4.61
C VAL A 578 -1.07 30.67 -3.51
N ALA A 579 0.25 30.83 -3.58
CA ALA A 579 1.14 30.29 -2.56
C ALA A 579 0.89 31.06 -1.26
N ALA A 580 0.38 30.35 -0.25
CA ALA A 580 0.18 30.87 1.09
C ALA A 580 0.60 29.81 2.11
N ASN A 581 1.11 30.26 3.25
CA ASN A 581 1.38 29.37 4.37
C ASN A 581 0.05 28.77 4.86
N TYR A 582 0.04 27.46 5.10
CA TYR A 582 -1.14 26.81 5.67
C TYR A 582 -1.42 27.35 7.07
N ASN A 583 -2.57 28.00 7.24
CA ASN A 583 -3.05 28.49 8.52
C ASN A 583 -4.12 27.54 9.06
N SER A 584 -3.74 26.68 9.99
CA SER A 584 -4.62 25.64 10.55
C SER A 584 -5.85 26.24 11.26
N LEU A 585 -5.70 27.36 11.98
CA LEU A 585 -6.82 28.03 12.65
C LEU A 585 -7.84 28.59 11.65
N ALA A 586 -7.37 29.16 10.54
CA ALA A 586 -8.24 29.66 9.48
C ALA A 586 -8.98 28.54 8.71
N GLN A 587 -8.55 27.28 8.88
CA GLN A 587 -9.15 26.11 8.23
C GLN A 587 -10.01 25.26 9.17
N LEU A 588 -10.23 25.70 10.42
CA LEU A 588 -11.15 25.03 11.35
C LEU A 588 -12.58 24.98 10.78
N LYS A 589 -13.19 23.80 10.79
CA LYS A 589 -14.56 23.57 10.33
C LYS A 589 -15.29 22.61 11.26
N VAL A 590 -16.61 22.78 11.37
CA VAL A 590 -17.50 21.79 11.99
C VAL A 590 -17.55 20.56 11.08
N GLN A 591 -16.93 19.47 11.53
CA GLN A 591 -16.88 18.19 10.84
C GLN A 591 -18.17 17.40 11.02
N SER A 592 -18.78 17.48 12.21
CA SER A 592 -20.10 16.90 12.50
C SER A 592 -20.76 17.62 13.67
N MET A 593 -22.09 17.61 13.67
CA MET A 593 -22.94 18.06 14.79
C MET A 593 -24.15 17.12 14.85
N LEU A 594 -24.28 16.35 15.93
CA LEU A 594 -25.17 15.21 16.03
C LEU A 594 -26.06 15.31 17.26
N PRO A 595 -27.37 15.01 17.15
CA PRO A 595 -28.15 14.68 18.33
C PRO A 595 -27.72 13.32 18.85
N VAL A 596 -27.50 13.22 20.16
CA VAL A 596 -26.99 12.02 20.82
C VAL A 596 -27.84 11.65 22.02
N ILE A 597 -27.86 10.36 22.32
CA ILE A 597 -28.44 9.82 23.55
C ILE A 597 -27.32 9.09 24.28
N SER A 598 -27.11 9.45 25.54
CA SER A 598 -26.09 8.90 26.41
C SER A 598 -26.72 8.44 27.73
N GLY A 599 -25.98 7.68 28.54
CA GLY A 599 -26.37 7.26 29.87
C GLY A 599 -25.56 8.00 30.94
N PHE A 600 -26.17 8.22 32.11
CA PHE A 600 -25.46 8.70 33.29
C PHE A 600 -26.12 8.16 34.56
N GLN A 601 -25.42 7.33 35.33
CA GLN A 601 -25.93 6.81 36.61
C GLN A 601 -27.36 6.22 36.53
N GLY A 602 -27.64 5.46 35.47
CA GLY A 602 -28.97 4.86 35.21
C GLY A 602 -30.00 5.80 34.59
N ARG A 603 -29.63 7.04 34.27
CA ARG A 603 -30.45 8.04 33.59
C ARG A 603 -30.17 8.05 32.09
N THR A 604 -31.18 8.42 31.31
CA THR A 604 -31.00 8.77 29.90
C THR A 604 -30.70 10.26 29.79
N VAL A 605 -29.69 10.59 29.00
CA VAL A 605 -29.21 11.95 28.72
C VAL A 605 -29.48 12.22 27.25
N ALA A 606 -30.25 13.27 26.94
CA ALA A 606 -30.37 13.78 25.58
C ALA A 606 -29.35 14.90 25.38
N GLY A 607 -28.58 14.86 24.30
CA GLY A 607 -27.51 15.82 24.08
C GLY A 607 -27.18 16.10 22.63
N ILE A 608 -26.15 16.92 22.45
CA ILE A 608 -25.55 17.27 21.16
C ILE A 608 -24.05 17.02 21.26
N TYR A 609 -23.53 16.25 20.30
CA TYR A 609 -22.10 16.05 20.07
C TYR A 609 -21.66 16.88 18.86
N THR A 610 -20.52 17.55 18.94
CA THR A 610 -19.91 18.25 17.80
C THR A 610 -18.42 17.98 17.73
N HIS A 611 -17.93 17.83 16.49
CA HIS A 611 -16.52 17.69 16.17
C HIS A 611 -16.08 18.85 15.29
N ILE A 612 -15.05 19.58 15.70
CA ILE A 612 -14.50 20.74 15.00
C ILE A 612 -13.01 20.49 14.81
N ALA A 613 -12.54 20.48 13.56
CA ALA A 613 -11.14 20.25 13.26
C ALA A 613 -10.73 20.94 11.96
N ASP A 614 -9.44 21.23 11.82
CA ASP A 614 -8.85 21.55 10.52
C ASP A 614 -8.52 20.25 9.76
N PRO A 615 -8.41 20.30 8.42
CA PRO A 615 -8.16 19.10 7.61
C PRO A 615 -6.96 18.23 7.97
N LEU A 616 -5.93 18.82 8.59
CA LEU A 616 -4.72 18.09 8.98
C LEU A 616 -4.74 17.68 10.45
N TYR A 617 -5.86 17.93 11.15
CA TYR A 617 -6.03 17.66 12.59
C TYR A 617 -4.89 18.26 13.43
N VAL A 618 -4.40 19.43 13.04
CA VAL A 618 -3.47 20.23 13.85
C VAL A 618 -4.21 20.76 15.08
N HIS A 619 -5.47 21.15 14.91
CA HIS A 619 -6.43 21.45 15.95
C HIS A 619 -7.61 20.49 15.83
N ASP A 620 -7.90 19.75 16.90
CA ASP A 620 -9.01 18.79 16.97
C ASP A 620 -9.80 19.05 18.26
N LEU A 621 -11.08 19.38 18.14
CA LEU A 621 -11.96 19.73 19.24
C LEU A 621 -13.24 18.91 19.19
N THR A 622 -13.50 18.10 20.21
CA THR A 622 -14.79 17.42 20.41
C THR A 622 -15.51 18.00 21.61
N LEU A 623 -16.82 18.23 21.48
CA LEU A 623 -17.68 18.73 22.55
C LEU A 623 -18.96 17.90 22.59
N GLU A 624 -19.42 17.55 23.78
CA GLU A 624 -20.71 16.94 24.04
C GLU A 624 -21.39 17.68 25.19
N GLY A 625 -22.62 18.13 24.97
CA GLY A 625 -23.46 18.75 25.99
C GLY A 625 -24.80 18.04 26.07
N GLY A 626 -25.32 17.77 27.26
CA GLY A 626 -26.57 17.04 27.44
C GLY A 626 -27.35 17.36 28.71
N PHE A 627 -28.59 16.89 28.75
CA PHE A 627 -29.54 17.13 29.83
C PHE A 627 -30.32 15.86 30.22
N SER A 628 -30.50 15.62 31.52
CA SER A 628 -31.18 14.43 32.08
C SER A 628 -32.36 14.77 33.03
N GLY A 629 -33.13 15.82 32.73
CA GLY A 629 -34.16 16.37 33.62
C GLY A 629 -35.48 15.61 33.82
N PHE A 630 -35.51 14.28 33.63
CA PHE A 630 -36.73 13.48 33.89
C PHE A 630 -36.63 12.78 35.26
N GLY A 631 -37.18 13.39 36.33
CA GLY A 631 -37.33 12.79 37.69
C GLY A 631 -36.95 13.71 38.87
N GLN A 632 -37.12 13.24 40.12
CA GLN A 632 -36.75 13.98 41.35
C GLN A 632 -35.29 13.71 41.73
N PHE A 633 -34.40 14.71 41.65
CA PHE A 633 -32.96 14.53 41.92
C PHE A 633 -32.30 15.77 42.53
N ALA A 634 -31.09 15.56 43.08
CA ALA A 634 -30.24 16.62 43.63
C ALA A 634 -29.98 17.72 42.57
N PRO A 635 -30.20 19.00 42.91
CA PRO A 635 -29.96 20.13 42.03
C PRO A 635 -28.53 20.10 41.45
N GLY A 636 -28.39 20.36 40.14
CA GLY A 636 -27.09 20.46 39.46
C GLY A 636 -26.61 19.19 38.73
N THR A 637 -27.15 18.00 39.04
CA THR A 637 -26.75 16.73 38.37
C THR A 637 -27.44 16.47 37.03
N GLN A 638 -28.19 17.44 36.53
CA GLN A 638 -29.01 17.32 35.32
C GLN A 638 -28.27 17.77 34.05
N TYR A 639 -27.19 18.54 34.20
CA TYR A 639 -26.39 19.07 33.10
C TYR A 639 -25.14 18.22 32.94
N HIS A 640 -24.84 17.87 31.70
CA HIS A 640 -23.71 17.03 31.33
C HIS A 640 -22.87 17.76 30.29
N PHE A 641 -21.56 17.76 30.48
CA PHE A 641 -20.63 18.35 29.52
C PHE A 641 -19.35 17.53 29.45
N LYS A 642 -18.83 17.38 28.23
CA LYS A 642 -17.51 16.82 27.95
C LYS A 642 -16.89 17.59 26.80
N GLY A 643 -15.67 18.07 26.96
CA GLY A 643 -14.92 18.75 25.93
C GLY A 643 -13.49 18.27 25.91
N ARG A 644 -12.95 17.97 24.73
CA ARG A 644 -11.55 17.58 24.53
C ARG A 644 -10.98 18.34 23.34
N TYR A 645 -9.86 19.01 23.58
CA TYR A 645 -9.07 19.69 22.57
C TYR A 645 -7.70 19.02 22.45
N GLU A 646 -7.26 18.73 21.24
CA GLU A 646 -5.92 18.24 20.94
C GLU A 646 -5.20 19.18 19.97
N PHE A 647 -3.94 19.49 20.28
CA PHE A 647 -3.05 20.25 19.42
C PHE A 647 -1.91 19.37 18.93
N ARG A 648 -1.81 19.22 17.60
CA ARG A 648 -0.82 18.39 16.87
C ARG A 648 -0.77 16.94 17.37
N ARG A 649 -1.85 16.45 17.98
CA ARG A 649 -1.93 15.16 18.68
C ARG A 649 -0.84 14.94 19.73
N LYS A 650 -0.26 16.03 20.26
CA LYS A 650 0.81 16.00 21.28
C LYS A 650 0.37 16.61 22.59
N TYR A 651 -0.47 17.63 22.54
CA TYR A 651 -1.00 18.30 23.73
C TYR A 651 -2.50 18.10 23.76
N SER A 652 -3.05 17.81 24.92
CA SER A 652 -4.49 17.70 25.11
C SER A 652 -4.98 18.51 26.31
N VAL A 653 -6.17 19.06 26.18
CA VAL A 653 -6.92 19.70 27.26
C VAL A 653 -8.31 19.06 27.27
N GLU A 654 -8.71 18.50 28.39
CA GLU A 654 -10.01 17.88 28.57
C GLU A 654 -10.74 18.50 29.75
N PHE A 655 -12.00 18.84 29.58
CA PHE A 655 -12.88 19.25 30.66
C PHE A 655 -14.17 18.44 30.64
N SER A 656 -14.58 17.94 31.79
CA SER A 656 -15.79 17.14 31.96
C SER A 656 -16.56 17.62 33.19
N HIS A 657 -17.89 17.69 33.08
CA HIS A 657 -18.82 17.96 34.17
C HIS A 657 -19.97 16.96 34.09
N ASN A 658 -20.09 16.09 35.10
CA ASN A 658 -21.02 14.97 35.13
C ASN A 658 -21.02 14.19 33.80
N ALA A 659 -19.83 13.80 33.33
CA ALA A 659 -19.68 13.28 31.97
C ALA A 659 -20.55 12.03 31.74
N ALA A 660 -21.50 12.16 30.81
CA ALA A 660 -22.32 11.06 30.34
C ALA A 660 -21.52 10.17 29.38
N SER A 661 -21.96 8.93 29.22
CA SER A 661 -21.35 7.97 28.29
C SER A 661 -22.43 7.20 27.56
N PHE A 662 -22.32 7.03 26.25
CA PHE A 662 -23.22 6.16 25.49
C PHE A 662 -23.30 4.75 26.10
N TYR A 663 -22.16 4.21 26.51
CA TYR A 663 -22.08 2.86 27.07
C TYR A 663 -22.87 2.70 28.37
N ASP A 664 -23.12 3.78 29.13
CA ASP A 664 -23.86 3.74 30.39
C ASP A 664 -25.36 3.48 30.22
N LEU A 665 -25.88 3.56 28.99
CA LEU A 665 -27.23 3.11 28.68
C LEU A 665 -27.40 1.61 28.93
N PHE A 666 -26.33 0.83 28.76
CA PHE A 666 -26.37 -0.63 28.79
C PHE A 666 -25.42 -1.24 29.83
N ASN A 667 -24.29 -0.58 30.11
CA ASN A 667 -23.27 -1.07 31.04
C ASN A 667 -23.75 -0.97 32.49
N GLN A 668 -23.58 -2.04 33.26
CA GLN A 668 -23.88 -2.06 34.69
C GLN A 668 -22.83 -1.31 35.52
N ARG A 669 -21.56 -1.27 35.07
CA ARG A 669 -20.46 -0.63 35.80
C ARG A 669 -20.51 0.90 35.76
N LYS A 670 -21.20 1.50 34.78
CA LYS A 670 -21.34 2.96 34.57
C LYS A 670 -19.97 3.67 34.50
N ALA A 671 -19.48 3.90 33.29
CA ALA A 671 -18.23 4.61 33.01
C ALA A 671 -18.32 6.13 33.26
N GLY A 672 -19.52 6.72 33.17
CA GLY A 672 -19.74 8.13 33.48
C GLY A 672 -19.56 8.41 34.98
N PHE A 673 -18.87 9.49 35.32
CA PHE A 673 -18.58 9.86 36.71
C PHE A 673 -19.26 11.17 37.12
N GLU A 674 -19.72 11.24 38.36
CA GLU A 674 -20.26 12.46 38.97
C GLU A 674 -19.12 13.40 39.37
N GLY A 675 -19.29 14.70 39.14
CA GLY A 675 -18.30 15.73 39.46
C GLY A 675 -17.60 16.33 38.23
N GLU A 676 -16.47 16.98 38.46
CA GLU A 676 -15.71 17.71 37.45
C GLU A 676 -14.31 17.14 37.28
N LEU A 677 -13.81 17.15 36.05
CA LEU A 677 -12.43 16.81 35.69
C LEU A 677 -11.89 17.88 34.76
N LEU A 678 -10.73 18.44 35.09
CA LEU A 678 -9.87 19.16 34.16
C LEU A 678 -8.59 18.36 33.96
N SER A 679 -8.23 18.01 32.73
CA SER A 679 -7.02 17.26 32.42
C SER A 679 -6.16 17.97 31.38
N LEU A 680 -4.85 18.03 31.65
CA LEU A 680 -3.83 18.53 30.72
C LEU A 680 -2.89 17.37 30.38
N GLY A 681 -2.80 17.03 29.10
CA GLY A 681 -1.97 15.94 28.60
C GLY A 681 -0.83 16.40 27.69
N HIS A 682 0.28 15.67 27.73
CA HIS A 682 1.39 15.81 26.80
C HIS A 682 1.99 14.45 26.42
N THR A 683 2.19 14.22 25.13
CA THR A 683 2.85 13.02 24.60
C THR A 683 4.18 13.37 23.94
N ARG A 684 5.26 12.79 24.46
CA ARG A 684 6.62 12.89 23.94
C ARG A 684 7.05 11.56 23.32
N TYR A 685 7.64 11.61 22.13
CA TYR A 685 8.28 10.46 21.49
C TYR A 685 9.79 10.54 21.77
N TRP A 686 10.31 9.62 22.57
CA TRP A 686 11.76 9.51 22.84
C TRP A 686 12.48 8.74 21.73
N LYS A 687 11.80 7.75 21.14
CA LYS A 687 12.23 7.03 19.94
C LYS A 687 11.01 6.76 19.06
N PHE A 688 11.15 6.98 17.76
CA PHE A 688 10.12 6.67 16.77
C PHE A 688 10.79 6.03 15.54
N ASP A 689 11.03 4.73 15.65
CA ASP A 689 11.71 3.94 14.62
C ASP A 689 11.10 2.54 14.63
N GLU A 690 10.12 2.29 13.74
CA GLU A 690 9.30 1.09 13.78
C GLU A 690 10.13 -0.19 13.55
N PRO A 691 9.93 -1.28 14.32
CA PRO A 691 8.85 -1.51 15.28
C PRO A 691 9.09 -0.93 16.69
N HIS A 692 10.26 -0.34 16.97
CA HIS A 692 10.64 0.14 18.30
C HIS A 692 10.23 1.60 18.55
N LYS A 693 9.17 1.77 19.34
CA LYS A 693 8.69 3.09 19.80
C LYS A 693 8.88 3.22 21.29
N ILE A 694 9.40 4.37 21.73
CA ILE A 694 9.43 4.78 23.12
C ILE A 694 8.64 6.07 23.27
N THR A 695 7.51 6.00 23.96
CA THR A 695 6.59 7.12 24.15
C THR A 695 6.43 7.42 25.64
N GLN A 696 6.45 8.69 26.00
CA GLN A 696 6.06 9.15 27.32
C GLN A 696 4.76 9.95 27.21
N THR A 697 3.73 9.55 27.94
CA THR A 697 2.50 10.34 28.10
C THR A 697 2.43 10.84 29.53
N THR A 698 2.31 12.14 29.70
CA THR A 698 2.16 12.80 30.99
C THR A 698 0.80 13.46 31.05
N ARG A 699 0.07 13.29 32.14
CA ARG A 699 -1.26 13.82 32.36
C ARG A 699 -1.37 14.40 33.77
N LEU A 700 -1.76 15.67 33.86
CA LEU A 700 -2.19 16.31 35.10
C LEU A 700 -3.72 16.36 35.10
N SER A 701 -4.37 15.74 36.08
CA SER A 701 -5.82 15.73 36.23
C SER A 701 -6.21 16.35 37.56
N LEU A 702 -7.17 17.27 37.53
CA LEU A 702 -7.76 17.91 38.69
C LEU A 702 -9.22 17.47 38.77
N TYR A 703 -9.57 16.79 39.86
CA TYR A 703 -10.91 16.29 40.13
C TYR A 703 -11.57 17.13 41.20
N ARG A 704 -12.88 17.37 41.05
CA ARG A 704 -13.69 18.09 42.04
C ARG A 704 -15.06 17.47 42.17
N GLY A 705 -15.50 17.23 43.40
CA GLY A 705 -16.81 16.65 43.69
C GLY A 705 -16.97 15.20 43.21
N VAL A 706 -15.86 14.48 42.97
CA VAL A 706 -15.89 13.12 42.41
C VAL A 706 -16.05 12.09 43.52
N LYS A 707 -17.08 11.26 43.45
CA LYS A 707 -17.41 10.29 44.52
C LYS A 707 -16.75 8.93 44.32
N ALA A 708 -16.45 8.56 43.09
CA ALA A 708 -15.85 7.28 42.76
C ALA A 708 -15.05 7.37 41.45
N ILE A 709 -14.07 6.48 41.30
CA ILE A 709 -13.24 6.32 40.11
C ILE A 709 -13.30 4.87 39.62
N HIS A 710 -12.70 4.60 38.46
CA HIS A 710 -12.60 3.27 37.88
C HIS A 710 -13.98 2.65 37.59
N ASP A 711 -14.74 3.29 36.71
CA ASP A 711 -16.15 2.94 36.43
C ASP A 711 -16.98 2.84 37.71
N ASN A 712 -16.87 3.85 38.58
CA ASN A 712 -17.56 3.94 39.87
C ASN A 712 -17.38 2.74 40.83
N THR A 713 -16.40 1.86 40.60
CA THR A 713 -16.17 0.69 41.47
C THR A 713 -15.37 1.01 42.72
N VAL A 714 -14.60 2.11 42.70
CA VAL A 714 -13.76 2.53 43.81
C VAL A 714 -14.28 3.86 44.35
N ALA A 715 -14.95 3.80 45.50
CA ALA A 715 -15.39 5.00 46.22
C ALA A 715 -14.18 5.78 46.75
N LEU A 716 -14.23 7.11 46.65
CA LEU A 716 -13.17 7.97 47.11
C LEU A 716 -13.47 8.57 48.50
N PRO A 717 -12.50 8.54 49.43
CA PRO A 717 -12.67 9.17 50.75
C PRO A 717 -12.62 10.69 50.66
N GLN A 718 -12.00 11.25 49.62
CA GLN A 718 -11.90 12.68 49.35
C GLN A 718 -12.36 12.96 47.92
N SER A 719 -13.28 13.92 47.76
CA SER A 719 -13.92 14.20 46.47
C SER A 719 -13.10 15.07 45.52
N ASP A 720 -12.14 15.79 46.09
CA ASP A 720 -11.34 16.81 45.40
C ASP A 720 -9.88 16.41 45.54
N PHE A 721 -9.23 16.11 44.43
CA PHE A 721 -7.84 15.66 44.43
C PHE A 721 -7.18 15.95 43.08
N ALA A 722 -5.87 16.03 43.07
CA ALA A 722 -5.07 16.11 41.86
C ALA A 722 -4.33 14.80 41.63
N SER A 723 -4.17 14.41 40.38
CA SER A 723 -3.24 13.35 39.99
C SER A 723 -2.30 13.82 38.89
N LEU A 724 -1.01 13.55 39.09
CA LEU A 724 0.01 13.66 38.05
C LEU A 724 0.46 12.26 37.69
N GLU A 725 0.14 11.82 36.49
CA GLU A 725 0.53 10.53 35.95
C GLU A 725 1.53 10.73 34.81
N THR A 726 2.59 9.93 34.80
CA THR A 726 3.47 9.79 33.64
C THR A 726 3.69 8.32 33.33
N VAL A 727 3.45 7.95 32.08
CA VAL A 727 3.61 6.59 31.57
C VAL A 727 4.68 6.61 30.48
N ILE A 728 5.80 5.93 30.71
CA ILE A 728 6.80 5.65 29.68
C ILE A 728 6.54 4.24 29.18
N ASN A 729 6.21 4.11 27.90
CA ASN A 729 5.96 2.84 27.24
C ASN A 729 7.00 2.62 26.15
N SER A 730 7.71 1.49 26.21
CA SER A 730 8.58 1.01 25.14
C SER A 730 7.96 -0.23 24.53
N ARG A 731 7.71 -0.20 23.22
CA ARG A 731 7.16 -1.31 22.46
C ARG A 731 8.04 -1.59 21.26
N SER A 732 8.47 -2.83 21.10
CA SER A 732 9.19 -3.32 19.93
C SER A 732 8.64 -4.70 19.55
N LEU A 733 7.45 -4.71 18.94
CA LEU A 733 6.70 -5.93 18.66
C LEU A 733 6.59 -6.18 17.15
N ARG A 734 6.71 -7.45 16.74
CA ARG A 734 6.61 -7.92 15.35
C ARG A 734 5.57 -9.02 15.21
N ARG A 735 5.04 -9.16 14.00
CA ARG A 735 3.99 -10.13 13.65
C ARG A 735 4.16 -10.62 12.22
N ALA A 736 3.83 -11.88 11.96
CA ALA A 736 3.69 -12.42 10.62
C ALA A 736 2.40 -11.95 9.92
N ILE A 737 2.33 -12.21 8.61
CA ILE A 737 1.06 -12.15 7.87
C ILE A 737 0.09 -13.19 8.45
N GLY A 738 -1.19 -12.84 8.58
CA GLY A 738 -2.21 -13.71 9.19
C GLY A 738 -2.24 -13.72 10.72
N SER A 739 -1.25 -13.12 11.38
CA SER A 739 -1.18 -13.19 12.83
C SER A 739 -2.24 -12.33 13.53
N VAL A 740 -2.85 -12.90 14.58
CA VAL A 740 -3.84 -12.20 15.43
C VAL A 740 -3.17 -11.42 16.58
N ASP A 741 -1.93 -11.73 16.92
CA ASP A 741 -1.16 -11.08 17.98
C ASP A 741 0.31 -10.82 17.57
N SER A 742 1.12 -10.28 18.47
CA SER A 742 2.55 -10.12 18.26
C SER A 742 3.28 -11.42 18.61
N GLU A 743 4.18 -11.86 17.74
CA GLU A 743 4.89 -13.14 17.87
C GLU A 743 6.31 -12.98 18.40
N TYR A 744 6.86 -11.77 18.31
CA TYR A 744 8.24 -11.50 18.69
C TYR A 744 8.45 -10.09 19.21
N GLY A 745 9.37 -9.99 20.17
CA GLY A 745 9.92 -8.74 20.70
C GLY A 745 9.34 -8.39 22.06
N ASP A 746 9.67 -7.20 22.55
CA ASP A 746 9.44 -6.84 23.95
C ASP A 746 8.53 -5.61 24.08
N THR A 747 7.78 -5.58 25.17
CA THR A 747 7.02 -4.42 25.60
C THR A 747 7.18 -4.24 27.11
N TRP A 748 7.40 -3.00 27.55
CA TRP A 748 7.39 -2.66 28.96
C TRP A 748 6.81 -1.26 29.15
N ALA A 749 6.16 -1.05 30.29
CA ALA A 749 5.65 0.25 30.68
C ALA A 749 6.07 0.57 32.12
N LEU A 750 6.50 1.81 32.35
CA LEU A 750 6.72 2.38 33.66
C LEU A 750 5.68 3.47 33.89
N THR A 751 4.81 3.25 34.87
CA THR A 751 3.80 4.21 35.32
C THR A 751 4.23 4.81 36.65
N MET A 752 4.28 6.14 36.72
CA MET A 752 4.49 6.88 37.96
C MET A 752 3.30 7.79 38.18
N THR A 753 2.68 7.68 39.35
CA THR A 753 1.50 8.47 39.72
C THR A 753 1.75 9.15 41.06
N ALA A 754 1.58 10.48 41.09
CA ALA A 754 1.53 11.27 42.30
C ALA A 754 0.08 11.73 42.54
N LEU A 755 -0.39 11.62 43.78
CA LEU A 755 -1.70 12.09 44.22
C LEU A 755 -1.50 13.25 45.20
N GLY A 756 -2.31 14.30 45.07
CA GLY A 756 -2.23 15.51 45.88
C GLY A 756 -3.58 16.08 46.25
#